data_AF-A0A932FMU6-F1
#
_entry.id   AF-A0A932FMU6-F1
#
_cell.length_a   1.000
_cell.length_b   1.000
_cell.length_c   1.000
_cell.angle_alpha   90.00
_cell.angle_beta   90.00
_cell.angle_gamma   90.00
#
_symmetry.space_group_name_H-M   'P 1'
#
loop_
_entity.id
_entity.type
_entity.pdbx_description
1 polymer ?
#
loop_
_entity_poly.entity_id
_entity_poly.type
_entity_poly.pdbx_seq_one_letter_code
_entity_poly.pdbx_strand_id
1 'polypeptide(L)'
;MSMSGDVRRRRHVLFLGVLTLCAVGGCSGAADGAKPPALPTSILISPATPSVAVGSSVVMSATPKDASGNIVSVAVTWTSSNTAVATIDPTTGNLTGVSAGTTTITATIAAISLTSSVTATITPSPLATITINQSSPAVQTGRSVGLTATARDALNNVVSATIRWSTANPAVATIDSVTGVAVGVAPGTVTITARSGVVTGTVILSVSAATGVVAELPRVFVNSAVPAAAAGARTIFPTTSVQLQAAIDTSKPGDVIRLTSGATYTGNFILKRKTGGTEPIIIRSDVPDGVMPVEGSRMKPTFAPLLAKLSSANGQSTLATDNRTNNWRVMFLEITAATPAATGLNAIVRVGVATNTFADSVPNNVIFDRVYVHGRSDLPLQRCFLLSSGATAIVDSYLDDCHVLGGDAQGIVGWNGPGPWKFVNNFIAGSGMGIMIGGADPVIPNNTPSDIEIRGNHLFKPTAWRGLWSVKNVLELKMGRRVLIEGNVLENSWPDAQTGFAFNFKTANETGGSPWVITADVTVRYNLIKNTAGGVTLLGTSQGSGGFPADSTMRRVLIYDNVFQDIGVVTPPVGADRFLQTFSTASVPNSGAVDIGIDHNTFISTSLMTGGAWAVDGSVPAITNLFFTNNILLRGGTYLIKGSGSAEGLGTVTTWMSGTISFQKNALIGASPAAYGGILTGQLFPADIPTVAFTDVAAKNYTLTAGSPLKNAGTDGRDLGADIATVNLKTAGVVNP
;
A
#
# COMPACT_ATOMS: atom_id res chain seq x y z
N MET A 1 17.60 -55.37 -22.38
CA MET A 1 18.89 -54.84 -22.88
C MET A 1 18.85 -54.99 -24.40
N SER A 2 19.16 -53.91 -25.13
CA SER A 2 19.28 -53.84 -26.61
C SER A 2 17.96 -53.87 -27.40
N MET A 3 17.67 -53.02 -28.39
CA MET A 3 18.35 -51.87 -29.01
C MET A 3 17.34 -51.11 -29.91
N SER A 4 17.52 -49.78 -30.02
CA SER A 4 17.46 -48.90 -31.23
C SER A 4 16.61 -49.36 -32.44
N GLY A 5 15.66 -48.59 -32.99
CA GLY A 5 15.84 -47.27 -33.63
C GLY A 5 15.98 -47.46 -35.16
N ASP A 6 14.88 -47.38 -35.93
CA ASP A 6 14.43 -46.24 -36.76
C ASP A 6 14.78 -46.40 -38.27
N VAL A 7 13.99 -45.71 -39.11
CA VAL A 7 14.21 -45.31 -40.52
C VAL A 7 13.29 -45.92 -41.60
N ARG A 8 12.20 -45.17 -41.86
CA ARG A 8 11.69 -44.59 -43.13
C ARG A 8 11.43 -45.43 -44.42
N ARG A 9 10.17 -45.27 -44.86
CA ARG A 9 9.65 -44.76 -46.17
C ARG A 9 9.53 -45.68 -47.42
N ARG A 10 8.28 -45.62 -47.93
CA ARG A 10 7.78 -45.34 -49.31
C ARG A 10 7.35 -46.50 -50.24
N ARG A 11 6.01 -46.62 -50.35
CA ARG A 11 5.09 -46.54 -51.52
C ARG A 11 5.29 -47.36 -52.82
N HIS A 12 4.11 -47.72 -53.37
CA HIS A 12 3.70 -48.07 -54.77
C HIS A 12 3.54 -49.59 -55.01
N VAL A 13 2.58 -50.17 -55.76
CA VAL A 13 1.43 -49.74 -56.60
C VAL A 13 0.70 -51.02 -57.11
N LEU A 14 -0.62 -50.91 -57.37
CA LEU A 14 -1.55 -51.64 -58.28
C LEU A 14 -1.64 -53.19 -58.41
N PHE A 15 -2.91 -53.66 -58.31
CA PHE A 15 -3.73 -54.44 -59.29
C PHE A 15 -3.10 -55.51 -60.21
N LEU A 16 -3.71 -56.72 -60.31
CA LEU A 16 -4.61 -57.18 -61.41
C LEU A 16 -4.83 -58.72 -61.41
N GLY A 17 -5.99 -59.19 -61.90
CA GLY A 17 -6.21 -60.54 -62.49
C GLY A 17 -7.32 -61.36 -61.81
N VAL A 18 -8.58 -61.55 -62.25
CA VAL A 18 -9.30 -61.70 -63.55
C VAL A 18 -9.59 -63.18 -63.95
N LEU A 19 -10.90 -63.45 -64.13
CA LEU A 19 -11.61 -64.40 -65.03
C LEU A 19 -11.66 -65.93 -64.79
N THR A 20 -12.87 -66.42 -64.48
CA THR A 20 -13.79 -67.21 -65.35
C THR A 20 -13.33 -68.56 -65.95
N LEU A 21 -14.09 -69.65 -65.69
CA LEU A 21 -14.94 -70.34 -66.69
C LEU A 21 -15.82 -71.46 -66.06
N CYS A 22 -17.12 -71.41 -66.33
CA CYS A 22 -18.06 -72.54 -66.26
C CYS A 22 -17.61 -73.69 -67.17
N ALA A 23 -17.97 -74.94 -66.86
CA ALA A 23 -19.20 -75.57 -67.38
C ALA A 23 -19.19 -77.11 -67.27
N VAL A 24 -20.38 -77.65 -66.98
CA VAL A 24 -20.89 -79.02 -67.24
C VAL A 24 -20.22 -80.17 -66.47
N GLY A 25 -20.90 -81.09 -65.78
CA GLY A 25 -22.32 -81.39 -65.58
C GLY A 25 -22.46 -82.88 -65.17
N GLY A 26 -23.54 -83.20 -64.45
CA GLY A 26 -24.02 -84.57 -64.19
C GLY A 26 -23.71 -85.10 -62.78
N CYS A 27 -24.64 -84.92 -61.83
CA CYS A 27 -25.62 -85.92 -61.33
C CYS A 27 -24.99 -86.94 -60.35
N SER A 28 -25.58 -87.31 -59.21
CA SER A 28 -26.92 -87.11 -58.63
C SER A 28 -26.87 -87.67 -57.19
N GLY A 29 -27.73 -87.19 -56.29
CA GLY A 29 -27.91 -87.80 -54.96
C GLY A 29 -28.59 -86.87 -53.97
N ALA A 30 -29.92 -86.83 -54.01
CA ALA A 30 -30.76 -86.09 -53.06
C ALA A 30 -30.97 -86.92 -51.78
N ALA A 31 -30.76 -86.28 -50.62
CA ALA A 31 -31.26 -86.72 -49.32
C ALA A 31 -31.63 -85.49 -48.48
N ASP A 32 -32.89 -85.44 -48.07
CA ASP A 32 -33.52 -84.67 -46.98
C ASP A 32 -32.93 -83.28 -46.64
N GLY A 33 -33.49 -82.27 -47.31
CA GLY A 33 -33.36 -80.88 -46.89
C GLY A 33 -34.10 -80.61 -45.59
N ALA A 34 -33.47 -80.87 -44.45
CA ALA A 34 -33.73 -80.05 -43.27
C ALA A 34 -33.53 -78.60 -43.71
N LYS A 35 -34.61 -77.81 -43.73
CA LYS A 35 -34.57 -76.37 -44.07
C LYS A 35 -33.40 -75.77 -43.28
N PRO A 36 -32.40 -75.14 -43.92
CA PRO A 36 -31.27 -74.56 -43.19
C PRO A 36 -31.81 -73.68 -42.06
N PRO A 37 -31.18 -73.69 -40.86
CA PRO A 37 -31.65 -72.89 -39.72
C PRO A 37 -31.97 -71.48 -40.19
N ALA A 38 -33.18 -70.99 -39.88
CA ALA A 38 -33.60 -69.67 -40.34
C ALA A 38 -32.61 -68.63 -39.80
N LEU A 39 -31.84 -68.02 -40.70
CA LEU A 39 -30.85 -67.03 -40.32
C LEU A 39 -31.57 -65.75 -39.89
N PRO A 40 -31.16 -65.11 -38.78
CA PRO A 40 -31.70 -63.82 -38.40
C PRO A 40 -31.34 -62.78 -39.46
N THR A 41 -32.31 -61.94 -39.84
CA THR A 41 -32.16 -60.84 -40.79
C THR A 41 -32.35 -59.47 -40.14
N SER A 42 -32.89 -59.40 -38.91
CA SER A 42 -33.01 -58.15 -38.14
C SER A 42 -32.86 -58.39 -36.63
N ILE A 43 -32.55 -57.33 -35.87
CA ILE A 43 -32.52 -57.34 -34.41
C ILE A 43 -33.38 -56.18 -33.90
N LEU A 44 -34.42 -56.49 -33.12
CA LEU A 44 -35.23 -55.49 -32.42
C LEU A 44 -34.67 -55.24 -31.02
N ILE A 45 -34.31 -53.99 -30.73
CA ILE A 45 -33.79 -53.56 -29.41
C ILE A 45 -34.91 -52.92 -28.58
N SER A 46 -35.01 -53.29 -27.30
CA SER A 46 -35.93 -52.68 -26.34
C SER A 46 -35.23 -52.35 -25.01
N PRO A 47 -35.46 -51.17 -24.41
CA PRO A 47 -36.25 -50.04 -24.93
C PRO A 47 -35.64 -49.43 -26.20
N ALA A 48 -36.48 -48.92 -27.11
CA ALA A 48 -36.01 -48.29 -28.34
C ALA A 48 -35.36 -46.91 -28.11
N THR A 49 -35.70 -46.24 -26.99
CA THR A 49 -35.18 -44.94 -26.57
C THR A 49 -34.85 -44.96 -25.08
N PRO A 50 -33.78 -45.68 -24.65
CA PRO A 50 -33.45 -45.76 -23.24
C PRO A 50 -32.99 -44.40 -22.70
N SER A 51 -33.56 -44.01 -21.55
CA SER A 51 -33.20 -42.79 -20.81
C SER A 51 -32.82 -43.17 -19.39
N VAL A 52 -31.59 -42.87 -18.98
CA VAL A 52 -31.01 -43.34 -17.71
C VAL A 52 -30.30 -42.17 -17.01
N ALA A 53 -30.53 -41.96 -15.72
CA ALA A 53 -29.74 -40.97 -14.97
C ALA A 53 -28.31 -41.47 -14.75
N VAL A 54 -27.33 -40.57 -14.66
CA VAL A 54 -25.96 -40.92 -14.26
C VAL A 54 -25.97 -41.76 -12.97
N GLY A 55 -25.24 -42.88 -12.97
CA GLY A 55 -25.16 -43.82 -11.84
C GLY A 55 -26.30 -44.84 -11.74
N SER A 56 -27.33 -44.73 -12.58
CA SER A 56 -28.42 -45.73 -12.69
C SER A 56 -28.18 -46.71 -13.85
N SER A 57 -28.92 -47.82 -13.85
CA SER A 57 -28.84 -48.83 -14.91
C SER A 57 -30.22 -49.27 -15.42
N VAL A 58 -30.28 -49.72 -16.67
CA VAL A 58 -31.45 -50.36 -17.28
C VAL A 58 -30.98 -51.57 -18.09
N VAL A 59 -31.74 -52.67 -18.05
CA VAL A 59 -31.43 -53.85 -18.86
C VAL A 59 -32.03 -53.70 -20.26
N MET A 60 -31.17 -53.79 -21.27
CA MET A 60 -31.54 -53.80 -22.68
C MET A 60 -31.80 -55.23 -23.15
N SER A 61 -32.81 -55.43 -23.99
CA SER A 61 -33.07 -56.70 -24.66
C SER A 61 -32.94 -56.59 -26.17
N ALA A 62 -32.45 -57.66 -26.80
CA ALA A 62 -32.31 -57.79 -28.24
C ALA A 62 -33.07 -59.04 -28.70
N THR A 63 -33.96 -58.87 -29.68
CA THR A 63 -34.78 -59.95 -30.24
C THR A 63 -34.43 -60.15 -31.72
N PRO A 64 -33.57 -61.12 -32.06
CA PRO A 64 -33.26 -61.47 -33.45
C PRO A 64 -34.50 -62.07 -34.15
N LYS A 65 -34.75 -61.68 -35.39
CA LYS A 65 -35.85 -62.20 -36.21
C LYS A 65 -35.38 -62.66 -37.60
N ASP A 66 -35.94 -63.75 -38.11
CA ASP A 66 -35.73 -64.22 -39.48
C ASP A 66 -36.48 -63.36 -40.52
N ALA A 67 -36.29 -63.67 -41.81
CA ALA A 67 -36.97 -62.97 -42.91
C ALA A 67 -38.51 -63.07 -42.88
N SER A 68 -39.06 -64.06 -42.16
CA SER A 68 -40.50 -64.26 -41.96
C SER A 68 -41.02 -63.60 -40.68
N GLY A 69 -40.15 -62.95 -39.90
CA GLY A 69 -40.48 -62.26 -38.65
C GLY A 69 -40.51 -63.16 -37.40
N ASN A 70 -40.13 -64.43 -37.51
CA ASN A 70 -40.06 -65.36 -36.39
C ASN A 70 -38.83 -65.07 -35.53
N ILE A 71 -38.93 -65.26 -34.21
CA ILE A 71 -37.80 -65.08 -33.29
C ILE A 71 -36.78 -66.19 -33.50
N VAL A 72 -35.51 -65.82 -33.63
CA VAL A 72 -34.39 -66.76 -33.74
C VAL A 72 -33.55 -66.66 -32.46
N SER A 73 -33.37 -67.79 -31.77
CA SER A 73 -32.54 -67.84 -30.57
C SER A 73 -31.06 -67.93 -30.96
N VAL A 74 -30.38 -66.78 -30.93
CA VAL A 74 -28.92 -66.68 -31.15
C VAL A 74 -28.32 -65.71 -30.14
N ALA A 75 -27.08 -65.96 -29.73
CA ALA A 75 -26.38 -65.07 -28.81
C ALA A 75 -26.13 -63.70 -29.46
N VAL A 76 -26.38 -62.65 -28.68
CA VAL A 76 -26.18 -61.25 -29.05
C VAL A 76 -25.14 -60.64 -28.11
N THR A 77 -24.19 -59.90 -28.67
CA THR A 77 -23.20 -59.13 -27.89
C THR A 77 -23.50 -57.64 -27.97
N TRP A 78 -23.37 -56.94 -26.84
CA TRP A 78 -23.61 -55.50 -26.73
C TRP A 78 -22.32 -54.67 -26.71
N THR A 79 -22.37 -53.49 -27.31
CA THR A 79 -21.31 -52.48 -27.20
C THR A 79 -21.89 -51.07 -27.05
N SER A 80 -21.10 -50.17 -26.45
CA SER A 80 -21.39 -48.74 -26.37
C SER A 80 -20.36 -47.98 -27.21
N SER A 81 -20.80 -47.01 -28.01
CA SER A 81 -19.90 -46.17 -28.81
C SER A 81 -19.10 -45.18 -27.97
N ASN A 82 -19.54 -44.86 -26.75
CA ASN A 82 -18.85 -43.96 -25.83
C ASN A 82 -19.04 -44.42 -24.37
N THR A 83 -18.08 -45.20 -23.89
CA THR A 83 -18.10 -45.71 -22.50
C THR A 83 -17.88 -44.63 -21.45
N ALA A 84 -17.40 -43.43 -21.81
CA ALA A 84 -17.36 -42.29 -20.90
C ALA A 84 -18.77 -41.69 -20.66
N VAL A 85 -19.74 -41.96 -21.53
CA VAL A 85 -21.15 -41.54 -21.38
C VAL A 85 -21.99 -42.67 -20.77
N ALA A 86 -21.90 -43.89 -21.30
CA ALA A 86 -22.56 -45.06 -20.70
C ALA A 86 -21.81 -46.36 -21.03
N THR A 87 -21.76 -47.29 -20.09
CA THR A 87 -21.23 -48.65 -20.28
C THR A 87 -22.37 -49.65 -20.41
N ILE A 88 -22.20 -50.70 -21.20
CA ILE A 88 -23.16 -51.80 -21.28
C ILE A 88 -22.45 -53.14 -21.11
N ASP A 89 -23.03 -54.03 -20.30
CA ASP A 89 -22.52 -55.40 -20.18
C ASP A 89 -22.69 -56.15 -21.52
N PRO A 90 -21.61 -56.73 -22.06
CA PRO A 90 -21.63 -57.33 -23.40
C PRO A 90 -22.54 -58.56 -23.51
N THR A 91 -22.92 -59.19 -22.39
CA THR A 91 -23.69 -60.45 -22.37
C THR A 91 -25.10 -60.27 -21.80
N THR A 92 -25.25 -59.47 -20.74
CA THR A 92 -26.53 -59.29 -20.04
C THR A 92 -27.33 -58.10 -20.57
N GLY A 93 -26.69 -57.19 -21.32
CA GLY A 93 -27.34 -55.98 -21.83
C GLY A 93 -27.59 -54.92 -20.75
N ASN A 94 -26.98 -55.03 -19.56
CA ASN A 94 -27.14 -54.05 -18.50
C ASN A 94 -26.41 -52.73 -18.82
N LEU A 95 -27.17 -51.72 -19.26
CA LEU A 95 -26.70 -50.38 -19.60
C LEU A 95 -26.63 -49.50 -18.36
N THR A 96 -25.48 -48.92 -18.05
CA THR A 96 -25.23 -48.05 -16.88
C THR A 96 -24.76 -46.67 -17.34
N GLY A 97 -25.39 -45.61 -16.84
CA GLY A 97 -25.01 -44.22 -17.17
C GLY A 97 -23.77 -43.76 -16.40
N VAL A 98 -22.79 -43.17 -17.10
CA VAL A 98 -21.50 -42.71 -16.55
C VAL A 98 -21.41 -41.18 -16.52
N SER A 99 -21.78 -40.50 -17.61
CA SER A 99 -21.84 -39.03 -17.66
C SER A 99 -23.01 -38.56 -18.53
N ALA A 100 -23.54 -37.38 -18.24
CA ALA A 100 -24.68 -36.84 -18.99
C ALA A 100 -24.30 -36.60 -20.46
N GLY A 101 -25.16 -37.03 -21.37
CA GLY A 101 -24.90 -37.00 -22.80
C GLY A 101 -25.67 -38.09 -23.55
N THR A 102 -25.28 -38.36 -24.78
CA THR A 102 -25.87 -39.44 -25.58
C THR A 102 -24.79 -40.40 -26.08
N THR A 103 -25.12 -41.68 -26.19
CA THR A 103 -24.25 -42.69 -26.80
C THR A 103 -25.06 -43.72 -27.57
N THR A 104 -24.44 -44.35 -28.56
CA THR A 104 -25.07 -45.38 -29.38
C THR A 104 -24.79 -46.75 -28.77
N ILE A 105 -25.84 -47.50 -28.52
CA ILE A 105 -25.77 -48.87 -28.01
C ILE A 105 -26.07 -49.83 -29.16
N THR A 106 -25.14 -50.75 -29.43
CA THR A 106 -25.21 -51.66 -30.58
C THR A 106 -25.32 -53.11 -30.10
N ALA A 107 -26.30 -53.83 -30.64
CA ALA A 107 -26.45 -55.27 -30.51
C ALA A 107 -25.89 -55.96 -31.76
N THR A 108 -25.03 -56.97 -31.58
CA THR A 108 -24.34 -57.68 -32.67
C THR A 108 -24.52 -59.19 -32.58
N ILE A 109 -24.85 -59.84 -33.70
CA ILE A 109 -24.76 -61.30 -33.86
C ILE A 109 -23.48 -61.59 -34.65
N ALA A 110 -22.41 -61.94 -33.94
CA ALA A 110 -21.06 -62.04 -34.51
C ALA A 110 -20.95 -63.09 -35.63
N ALA A 111 -21.70 -64.20 -35.54
CA ALA A 111 -21.63 -65.30 -36.50
C ALA A 111 -22.04 -64.90 -37.93
N ILE A 112 -22.81 -63.82 -38.09
CA ILE A 112 -23.31 -63.34 -39.40
C ILE A 112 -23.10 -61.83 -39.60
N SER A 113 -22.34 -61.19 -38.72
CA SER A 113 -22.08 -59.73 -38.75
C SER A 113 -23.34 -58.85 -38.80
N LEU A 114 -24.48 -59.34 -38.29
CA LEU A 114 -25.73 -58.59 -38.24
C LEU A 114 -25.73 -57.67 -37.02
N THR A 115 -26.10 -56.40 -37.20
CA THR A 115 -26.14 -55.40 -36.13
C THR A 115 -27.45 -54.61 -36.11
N SER A 116 -27.79 -54.06 -34.94
CA SER A 116 -28.83 -53.05 -34.76
C SER A 116 -28.38 -52.10 -33.67
N SER A 117 -28.83 -50.84 -33.70
CA SER A 117 -28.39 -49.84 -32.73
C SER A 117 -29.51 -48.88 -32.31
N VAL A 118 -29.40 -48.37 -31.09
CA VAL A 118 -30.29 -47.34 -30.53
C VAL A 118 -29.46 -46.25 -29.85
N THR A 119 -30.00 -45.03 -29.79
CA THR A 119 -29.38 -43.94 -29.03
C THR A 119 -29.88 -43.96 -27.59
N ALA A 120 -28.96 -44.11 -26.64
CA ALA A 120 -29.22 -43.94 -25.23
C ALA A 120 -28.97 -42.49 -24.81
N THR A 121 -29.89 -41.94 -24.03
CA THR A 121 -29.77 -40.60 -23.43
C THR A 121 -29.48 -40.74 -21.95
N ILE A 122 -28.34 -40.21 -21.50
CA ILE A 122 -27.96 -40.18 -20.09
C ILE A 122 -28.27 -38.79 -19.53
N THR A 123 -29.19 -38.72 -18.58
CA THR A 123 -29.60 -37.46 -17.95
C THR A 123 -28.72 -37.15 -16.73
N PRO A 124 -28.44 -35.87 -16.43
CA PRO A 124 -27.76 -35.51 -15.19
C PRO A 124 -28.51 -36.06 -13.97
N SER A 125 -27.76 -36.52 -12.98
CA SER A 125 -28.34 -36.90 -11.69
C SER A 125 -28.97 -35.68 -11.00
N PRO A 126 -30.15 -35.81 -10.35
CA PRO A 126 -30.78 -34.69 -9.66
C PRO A 126 -29.85 -34.06 -8.62
N LEU A 127 -29.83 -32.72 -8.62
CA LEU A 127 -29.12 -31.96 -7.60
C LEU A 127 -29.69 -32.28 -6.22
N ALA A 128 -28.83 -32.70 -5.27
CA ALA A 128 -29.24 -33.04 -3.91
C ALA A 128 -28.76 -32.00 -2.89
N THR A 129 -27.53 -31.51 -3.02
CA THR A 129 -26.94 -30.57 -2.05
C THR A 129 -26.20 -29.43 -2.74
N ILE A 130 -26.20 -28.27 -2.08
CA ILE A 130 -25.31 -27.15 -2.38
C ILE A 130 -24.52 -26.86 -1.10
N THR A 131 -23.20 -26.83 -1.21
CA THR A 131 -22.31 -26.45 -0.11
C THR A 131 -21.62 -25.14 -0.48
N ILE A 132 -21.70 -24.13 0.38
CA ILE A 132 -20.86 -22.93 0.26
C ILE A 132 -19.46 -23.30 0.78
N ASN A 133 -18.44 -23.05 -0.02
CA ASN A 133 -17.09 -23.61 0.19
C ASN A 133 -16.33 -22.92 1.34
N GLN A 134 -16.75 -21.72 1.74
CA GLN A 134 -16.19 -21.01 2.87
C GLN A 134 -16.99 -21.36 4.14
N SER A 135 -16.35 -21.92 5.16
CA SER A 135 -17.02 -22.37 6.40
C SER A 135 -17.28 -21.24 7.40
N SER A 136 -16.46 -20.19 7.40
CA SER A 136 -16.61 -19.01 8.28
C SER A 136 -16.13 -17.75 7.56
N PRO A 137 -16.79 -17.34 6.47
CA PRO A 137 -16.42 -16.12 5.78
C PRO A 137 -16.61 -14.91 6.71
N ALA A 138 -15.61 -14.03 6.69
CA ALA A 138 -15.64 -12.78 7.43
C ALA A 138 -15.23 -11.63 6.51
N VAL A 139 -15.82 -10.47 6.77
CA VAL A 139 -15.55 -9.23 6.05
C VAL A 139 -15.65 -8.06 7.03
N GLN A 140 -15.06 -6.92 6.69
CA GLN A 140 -15.26 -5.68 7.44
C GLN A 140 -16.34 -4.84 6.77
N THR A 141 -16.97 -3.92 7.51
CA THR A 141 -17.87 -2.91 6.94
C THR A 141 -17.18 -2.20 5.76
N GLY A 142 -17.87 -2.14 4.63
CA GLY A 142 -17.40 -1.59 3.36
C GLY A 142 -16.41 -2.46 2.56
N ARG A 143 -15.94 -3.61 3.09
CA ARG A 143 -15.10 -4.58 2.35
C ARG A 143 -15.98 -5.61 1.64
N SER A 144 -15.40 -6.32 0.67
CA SER A 144 -16.05 -7.42 -0.02
C SER A 144 -15.34 -8.75 0.18
N VAL A 145 -16.08 -9.84 0.02
CA VAL A 145 -15.56 -11.22 0.02
C VAL A 145 -16.27 -12.02 -1.07
N GLY A 146 -15.50 -12.74 -1.88
CA GLY A 146 -16.05 -13.65 -2.89
C GLY A 146 -16.41 -14.99 -2.26
N LEU A 147 -17.65 -15.44 -2.47
CA LEU A 147 -18.12 -16.76 -2.04
C LEU A 147 -18.29 -17.68 -3.23
N THR A 148 -18.01 -18.96 -3.03
CA THR A 148 -18.19 -20.00 -4.05
C THR A 148 -18.99 -21.16 -3.47
N ALA A 149 -19.72 -21.87 -4.34
CA ALA A 149 -20.53 -23.00 -3.92
C ALA A 149 -20.30 -24.20 -4.84
N THR A 150 -20.35 -25.40 -4.27
CA THR A 150 -20.27 -26.68 -4.98
C THR A 150 -21.61 -27.40 -4.89
N ALA A 151 -22.14 -27.79 -6.05
CA ALA A 151 -23.39 -28.52 -6.22
C ALA A 151 -23.09 -30.02 -6.37
N ARG A 152 -23.81 -30.88 -5.63
CA ARG A 152 -23.64 -32.34 -5.68
C ARG A 152 -24.95 -33.11 -5.78
N ASP A 153 -24.91 -34.25 -6.44
CA ASP A 153 -26.03 -35.20 -6.47
C ASP A 153 -26.12 -36.07 -5.20
N ALA A 154 -27.11 -36.96 -5.14
CA ALA A 154 -27.33 -37.86 -4.00
C ALA A 154 -26.21 -38.91 -3.81
N LEU A 155 -25.39 -39.13 -4.84
CA LEU A 155 -24.22 -40.02 -4.81
C LEU A 155 -22.92 -39.26 -4.50
N ASN A 156 -23.04 -37.99 -4.09
CA ASN A 156 -21.94 -37.08 -3.75
C ASN A 156 -21.05 -36.67 -4.94
N ASN A 157 -21.47 -36.90 -6.19
CA ASN A 157 -20.77 -36.44 -7.38
C ASN A 157 -20.99 -34.93 -7.58
N VAL A 158 -19.98 -34.21 -8.07
CA VAL A 158 -20.13 -32.79 -8.44
C VAL A 158 -20.95 -32.68 -9.72
N VAL A 159 -21.99 -31.86 -9.71
CA VAL A 159 -22.86 -31.60 -10.87
C VAL A 159 -22.87 -30.11 -11.22
N SER A 160 -23.08 -29.80 -12.49
CA SER A 160 -23.22 -28.41 -12.94
C SER A 160 -24.60 -27.87 -12.54
N ALA A 161 -24.64 -26.68 -11.94
CA ALA A 161 -25.87 -26.00 -11.54
C ALA A 161 -25.72 -24.47 -11.65
N THR A 162 -26.79 -23.78 -12.04
CA THR A 162 -26.84 -22.32 -12.00
C THR A 162 -27.15 -21.85 -10.59
N ILE A 163 -26.15 -21.28 -9.91
CA ILE A 163 -26.31 -20.76 -8.55
C ILE A 163 -26.78 -19.30 -8.57
N ARG A 164 -27.72 -18.99 -7.67
CA ARG A 164 -28.15 -17.62 -7.34
C ARG A 164 -27.92 -17.35 -5.86
N TRP A 165 -27.40 -16.18 -5.56
CA TRP A 165 -27.03 -15.76 -4.22
C TRP A 165 -28.04 -14.77 -3.62
N SER A 166 -28.25 -14.85 -2.31
CA SER A 166 -29.05 -13.88 -1.55
C SER A 166 -28.52 -13.68 -0.13
N THR A 167 -28.85 -12.53 0.46
CA THR A 167 -28.54 -12.16 1.85
C THR A 167 -29.82 -12.05 2.66
N ALA A 168 -29.81 -12.52 3.91
CA ALA A 168 -30.97 -12.42 4.80
C ALA A 168 -31.19 -11.01 5.36
N ASN A 169 -30.14 -10.18 5.42
CA ASN A 169 -30.22 -8.81 5.91
C ASN A 169 -29.25 -7.88 5.14
N PRO A 170 -29.76 -7.18 4.12
CA PRO A 170 -28.99 -6.19 3.36
C PRO A 170 -28.40 -5.05 4.19
N ALA A 171 -28.95 -4.76 5.39
CA ALA A 171 -28.39 -3.75 6.28
C ALA A 171 -27.11 -4.21 7.00
N VAL A 172 -26.84 -5.53 7.03
CA VAL A 172 -25.59 -6.10 7.57
C VAL A 172 -24.61 -6.40 6.45
N ALA A 173 -25.05 -7.06 5.36
CA ALA A 173 -24.24 -7.24 4.16
C ALA A 173 -25.11 -7.41 2.90
N THR A 174 -24.66 -6.87 1.76
CA THR A 174 -25.24 -7.14 0.43
C THR A 174 -24.48 -8.28 -0.27
N ILE A 175 -25.07 -8.89 -1.29
CA ILE A 175 -24.39 -9.89 -2.13
C ILE A 175 -24.88 -9.81 -3.57
N ASP A 176 -23.95 -9.87 -4.52
CA ASP A 176 -24.29 -9.95 -5.94
C ASP A 176 -24.90 -11.32 -6.27
N SER A 177 -26.09 -11.30 -6.87
CA SER A 177 -26.91 -12.50 -7.08
C SER A 177 -26.33 -13.52 -8.06
N VAL A 178 -25.33 -13.14 -8.87
CA VAL A 178 -24.75 -13.99 -9.92
C VAL A 178 -23.32 -14.40 -9.58
N THR A 179 -22.51 -13.45 -9.14
CA THR A 179 -21.05 -13.63 -8.90
C THR A 179 -20.74 -14.15 -7.50
N GLY A 180 -21.64 -13.98 -6.52
CA GLY A 180 -21.40 -14.39 -5.13
C GLY A 180 -20.46 -13.47 -4.36
N VAL A 181 -20.23 -12.23 -4.84
CA VAL A 181 -19.44 -11.23 -4.13
C VAL A 181 -20.31 -10.54 -3.09
N ALA A 182 -20.02 -10.77 -1.80
CA ALA A 182 -20.68 -10.12 -0.68
C ALA A 182 -19.95 -8.85 -0.26
N VAL A 183 -20.66 -7.82 0.22
CA VAL A 183 -20.11 -6.54 0.74
C VAL A 183 -20.66 -6.27 2.14
N GLY A 184 -19.80 -6.04 3.13
CA GLY A 184 -20.22 -5.68 4.49
C GLY A 184 -20.84 -4.27 4.54
N VAL A 185 -21.96 -4.11 5.24
CA VAL A 185 -22.70 -2.83 5.39
C VAL A 185 -22.66 -2.33 6.82
N ALA A 186 -22.83 -3.20 7.81
CA ALA A 186 -22.76 -2.85 9.24
C ALA A 186 -22.22 -4.02 10.07
N PRO A 187 -21.59 -3.76 11.24
CA PRO A 187 -21.14 -4.83 12.12
C PRO A 187 -22.29 -5.76 12.52
N GLY A 188 -22.03 -7.07 12.51
CA GLY A 188 -23.02 -8.09 12.82
C GLY A 188 -22.76 -9.39 12.07
N THR A 189 -23.72 -10.29 12.08
CA THR A 189 -23.66 -11.55 11.32
C THR A 189 -24.90 -11.69 10.46
N VAL A 190 -24.76 -12.20 9.24
CA VAL A 190 -25.89 -12.40 8.32
C VAL A 190 -25.76 -13.73 7.57
N THR A 191 -26.88 -14.41 7.39
CA THR A 191 -26.93 -15.65 6.59
C THR A 191 -26.91 -15.31 5.10
N ILE A 192 -25.97 -15.92 4.38
CA ILE A 192 -25.91 -15.93 2.92
C ILE A 192 -26.42 -17.27 2.42
N THR A 193 -27.26 -17.24 1.37
CA THR A 193 -27.83 -18.43 0.74
C THR A 193 -27.38 -18.55 -0.71
N ALA A 194 -26.89 -19.73 -1.09
CA ALA A 194 -26.67 -20.16 -2.47
C ALA A 194 -27.79 -21.11 -2.87
N ARG A 195 -28.48 -20.84 -3.98
CA ARG A 195 -29.68 -21.58 -4.40
C ARG A 195 -29.62 -22.01 -5.86
N SER A 196 -30.11 -23.22 -6.14
CA SER A 196 -30.48 -23.69 -7.47
C SER A 196 -31.81 -24.46 -7.38
N GLY A 197 -32.87 -23.94 -8.02
CA GLY A 197 -34.21 -24.51 -7.90
C GLY A 197 -34.73 -24.51 -6.46
N VAL A 198 -34.99 -25.68 -5.88
CA VAL A 198 -35.42 -25.86 -4.48
C VAL A 198 -34.27 -26.17 -3.53
N VAL A 199 -33.09 -26.48 -4.04
CA VAL A 199 -31.93 -26.86 -3.23
C VAL A 199 -31.17 -25.60 -2.81
N THR A 200 -30.76 -25.55 -1.54
CA THR A 200 -30.05 -24.42 -0.94
C THR A 200 -28.85 -24.88 -0.12
N GLY A 201 -27.80 -24.06 -0.11
CA GLY A 201 -26.72 -24.09 0.87
C GLY A 201 -26.62 -22.75 1.58
N THR A 202 -26.29 -22.74 2.87
CA THR A 202 -26.22 -21.52 3.68
C THR A 202 -24.91 -21.40 4.43
N VAL A 203 -24.44 -20.17 4.65
CA VAL A 203 -23.30 -19.85 5.51
C VAL A 203 -23.58 -18.58 6.30
N ILE A 204 -23.00 -18.45 7.49
CA ILE A 204 -23.00 -17.20 8.25
C ILE A 204 -21.80 -16.36 7.80
N LEU A 205 -22.07 -15.16 7.28
CA LEU A 205 -21.06 -14.13 7.04
C LEU A 205 -20.94 -13.23 8.27
N SER A 206 -19.75 -13.16 8.84
CA SER A 206 -19.40 -12.23 9.92
C SER A 206 -18.95 -10.89 9.33
N VAL A 207 -19.62 -9.81 9.70
CA VAL A 207 -19.22 -8.43 9.38
C VAL A 207 -18.68 -7.79 10.65
N SER A 208 -17.38 -7.49 10.66
CA SER A 208 -16.78 -6.68 11.73
C SER A 208 -16.84 -5.20 11.37
N ALA A 209 -16.77 -4.32 12.37
CA ALA A 209 -16.53 -2.92 12.08
C ALA A 209 -15.27 -2.79 11.22
N ALA A 210 -15.30 -1.89 10.25
CA ALA A 210 -14.09 -1.57 9.54
C ALA A 210 -13.10 -1.01 10.55
N THR A 211 -12.07 -1.78 10.85
CA THR A 211 -10.93 -1.22 11.57
C THR A 211 -10.37 -0.16 10.64
N GLY A 212 -10.27 1.09 11.12
CA GLY A 212 -9.57 2.13 10.39
C GLY A 212 -8.17 1.68 9.97
N VAL A 213 -7.48 2.51 9.20
CA VAL A 213 -6.12 2.16 8.78
C VAL A 213 -5.22 1.97 10.00
N VAL A 214 -4.67 0.78 10.14
CA VAL A 214 -3.60 0.52 11.11
C VAL A 214 -2.27 0.74 10.38
N ALA A 215 -1.70 1.92 10.59
CA ALA A 215 -0.32 2.20 10.22
C ALA A 215 0.59 1.68 11.34
N GLU A 216 1.56 0.85 10.99
CA GLU A 216 2.50 0.35 11.98
C GLU A 216 3.44 1.46 12.47
N LEU A 217 3.58 1.61 13.78
CA LEU A 217 4.53 2.55 14.40
C LEU A 217 5.98 2.05 14.29
N PRO A 218 7.00 2.92 14.45
CA PRO A 218 8.39 2.48 14.56
C PRO A 218 8.56 1.34 15.57
N ARG A 219 9.32 0.31 15.18
CA ARG A 219 9.65 -0.88 16.01
C ARG A 219 10.96 -0.72 16.75
N VAL A 220 11.87 0.08 16.19
CA VAL A 220 13.23 0.29 16.71
C VAL A 220 13.45 1.78 16.90
N PHE A 221 14.05 2.15 18.03
CA PHE A 221 14.24 3.55 18.40
C PHE A 221 15.71 3.84 18.66
N VAL A 222 16.15 5.05 18.31
CA VAL A 222 17.49 5.53 18.66
C VAL A 222 17.47 6.03 20.11
N ASN A 223 18.18 5.34 21.00
CA ASN A 223 18.40 5.84 22.35
C ASN A 223 19.36 7.04 22.30
N SER A 224 18.83 8.24 22.57
CA SER A 224 19.59 9.48 22.54
C SER A 224 19.90 10.04 23.93
N ALA A 225 19.58 9.30 25.01
CA ALA A 225 19.86 9.75 26.38
C ALA A 225 21.35 10.04 26.57
N VAL A 226 21.69 11.15 27.23
CA VAL A 226 23.10 11.44 27.53
C VAL A 226 23.61 10.37 28.51
N PRO A 227 24.64 9.60 28.17
CA PRO A 227 25.17 8.58 29.07
C PRO A 227 25.93 9.23 30.23
N ALA A 228 26.03 8.50 31.34
CA ALA A 228 27.02 8.84 32.37
C ALA A 228 28.43 8.74 31.79
N ALA A 229 29.37 9.51 32.36
CA ALA A 229 30.77 9.41 31.96
C ALA A 229 31.29 7.98 32.20
N ALA A 230 31.91 7.38 31.18
CA ALA A 230 32.50 6.05 31.30
C ALA A 230 33.65 6.08 32.33
N ALA A 231 33.71 5.05 33.18
CA ALA A 231 34.79 4.93 34.17
C ALA A 231 36.15 4.84 33.46
N GLY A 232 37.08 5.73 33.80
CA GLY A 232 38.40 5.79 33.17
C GLY A 232 38.45 6.46 31.79
N ALA A 233 37.37 7.13 31.36
CA ALA A 233 37.33 7.92 30.13
C ALA A 233 38.43 8.99 30.10
N ARG A 234 39.20 9.04 29.02
CA ARG A 234 40.18 10.13 28.82
C ARG A 234 39.45 11.36 28.31
N THR A 235 39.80 12.52 28.86
CA THR A 235 39.42 13.82 28.28
C THR A 235 40.58 14.37 27.45
N ILE A 236 40.30 14.82 26.23
CA ILE A 236 41.27 15.34 25.27
C ILE A 236 40.93 16.80 24.96
N PHE A 237 41.91 17.71 25.06
CA PHE A 237 41.72 19.15 24.88
C PHE A 237 42.50 19.67 23.67
N PRO A 238 41.99 19.49 22.44
CA PRO A 238 42.63 20.07 21.26
C PRO A 238 42.46 21.59 21.22
N THR A 239 43.54 22.34 21.02
CA THR A 239 43.53 23.82 20.94
C THR A 239 43.67 24.33 19.50
N THR A 240 43.90 23.44 18.52
CA THR A 240 43.99 23.80 17.09
C THR A 240 43.17 22.85 16.22
N SER A 241 42.85 23.24 14.98
CA SER A 241 42.15 22.36 14.02
C SER A 241 42.90 21.05 13.74
N VAL A 242 44.23 21.11 13.63
CA VAL A 242 45.07 19.92 13.40
C VAL A 242 44.98 18.98 14.60
N GLN A 243 45.04 19.52 15.81
CA GLN A 243 44.89 18.73 17.02
C GLN A 243 43.48 18.16 17.17
N LEU A 244 42.44 18.87 16.71
CA LEU A 244 41.09 18.36 16.74
C LEU A 244 40.94 17.11 15.88
N GLN A 245 41.41 17.13 14.63
CA GLN A 245 41.36 15.91 13.81
C GLN A 245 42.22 14.80 14.42
N ALA A 246 43.41 15.11 14.95
CA ALA A 246 44.24 14.12 15.64
C ALA A 246 43.56 13.52 16.89
N ALA A 247 42.79 14.31 17.65
CA ALA A 247 42.00 13.84 18.77
C ALA A 247 40.87 12.90 18.31
N ILE A 248 40.18 13.26 17.22
CA ILE A 248 39.18 12.39 16.59
C ILE A 248 39.82 11.06 16.16
N ASP A 249 40.98 11.11 15.50
CA ASP A 249 41.69 9.93 14.99
C ASP A 249 42.18 9.00 16.11
N THR A 250 42.61 9.56 17.25
CA THR A 250 43.22 8.79 18.36
C THR A 250 42.29 8.50 19.54
N SER A 251 41.07 9.05 19.55
CA SER A 251 40.05 8.76 20.57
C SER A 251 39.67 7.27 20.60
N LYS A 252 39.23 6.80 21.78
CA LYS A 252 38.71 5.45 22.02
C LYS A 252 37.26 5.52 22.52
N PRO A 253 36.44 4.46 22.36
CA PRO A 253 35.10 4.40 22.94
C PRO A 253 35.09 4.86 24.41
N GLY A 254 34.20 5.79 24.75
CA GLY A 254 34.11 6.43 26.07
C GLY A 254 34.93 7.71 26.25
N ASP A 255 35.88 8.03 25.38
CA ASP A 255 36.66 9.29 25.46
C ASP A 255 35.77 10.53 25.26
N VAL A 256 36.18 11.64 25.87
CA VAL A 256 35.55 12.96 25.70
C VAL A 256 36.53 13.94 25.09
N ILE A 257 36.21 14.50 23.94
CA ILE A 257 36.95 15.59 23.28
C ILE A 257 36.29 16.91 23.68
N ARG A 258 37.04 17.76 24.37
CA ARG A 258 36.59 19.07 24.86
C ARG A 258 37.26 20.21 24.10
N LEU A 259 36.45 20.96 23.37
CA LEU A 259 36.89 22.09 22.54
C LEU A 259 36.80 23.39 23.32
N THR A 260 37.78 24.27 23.18
CA THR A 260 37.78 25.57 23.85
C THR A 260 36.51 26.35 23.52
N SER A 261 35.75 26.75 24.54
CA SER A 261 34.53 27.56 24.40
C SER A 261 34.80 28.81 23.56
N GLY A 262 33.92 29.09 22.59
CA GLY A 262 34.02 30.24 21.69
C GLY A 262 35.17 30.19 20.67
N ALA A 263 36.04 29.17 20.71
CA ALA A 263 37.10 29.01 19.72
C ALA A 263 36.54 28.51 18.39
N THR A 264 37.16 28.94 17.28
CA THR A 264 36.83 28.46 15.93
C THR A 264 37.89 27.50 15.43
N TYR A 265 37.44 26.31 15.01
CA TYR A 265 38.22 25.26 14.40
C TYR A 265 37.86 25.17 12.92
N THR A 266 38.70 25.76 12.07
CA THR A 266 38.51 25.73 10.62
C THR A 266 39.06 24.44 10.02
N GLY A 267 38.22 23.68 9.32
CA GLY A 267 38.58 22.40 8.68
C GLY A 267 37.39 21.58 8.23
N ASN A 268 37.69 20.42 7.64
CA ASN A 268 36.72 19.38 7.29
C ASN A 268 36.99 18.17 8.19
N PHE A 269 36.22 18.03 9.26
CA PHE A 269 36.48 17.01 10.28
C PHE A 269 35.76 15.71 9.94
N ILE A 270 36.45 14.58 10.13
CA ILE A 270 35.91 13.26 9.80
C ILE A 270 35.90 12.39 11.05
N LEU A 271 34.70 12.11 11.56
CA LEU A 271 34.48 11.14 12.63
C LEU A 271 34.86 9.75 12.11
N LYS A 272 35.68 9.04 12.90
CA LYS A 272 36.28 7.77 12.50
C LYS A 272 35.50 6.58 13.04
N ARG A 273 35.54 5.46 12.32
CA ARG A 273 35.18 4.16 12.87
C ARG A 273 36.08 3.81 14.06
N LYS A 274 35.47 3.27 15.13
CA LYS A 274 36.18 2.83 16.32
C LYS A 274 35.75 1.42 16.70
N THR A 275 36.72 0.56 16.98
CA THR A 275 36.50 -0.83 17.38
C THR A 275 36.77 -1.00 18.88
N GLY A 276 36.23 -2.07 19.47
CA GLY A 276 36.56 -2.47 20.84
C GLY A 276 35.72 -1.86 21.97
N GLY A 277 34.54 -1.28 21.69
CA GLY A 277 33.62 -0.80 22.72
C GLY A 277 32.29 -0.24 22.18
N THR A 278 31.29 -0.16 23.05
CA THR A 278 29.95 0.40 22.77
C THR A 278 29.74 1.79 23.35
N GLU A 279 30.61 2.22 24.27
CA GLU A 279 30.54 3.54 24.88
C GLU A 279 30.73 4.65 23.83
N PRO A 280 29.91 5.70 23.85
CA PRO A 280 30.02 6.76 22.86
C PRO A 280 31.25 7.62 23.11
N ILE A 281 31.87 8.06 22.01
CA ILE A 281 32.87 9.13 22.04
C ILE A 281 32.14 10.45 21.96
N ILE A 282 32.38 11.33 22.92
CA ILE A 282 31.68 12.62 23.01
C ILE A 282 32.62 13.72 22.52
N ILE A 283 32.18 14.51 21.54
CA ILE A 283 32.84 15.77 21.17
C ILE A 283 31.93 16.93 21.55
N ARG A 284 32.47 17.89 22.32
CA ARG A 284 31.70 19.01 22.84
C ARG A 284 32.52 20.23 23.19
N SER A 285 31.86 21.36 23.38
CA SER A 285 32.47 22.54 24.01
C SER A 285 32.84 22.28 25.47
N ASP A 286 33.96 22.85 25.89
CA ASP A 286 34.46 22.84 27.25
C ASP A 286 33.73 23.89 28.10
N VAL A 287 32.45 23.60 28.36
CA VAL A 287 31.54 24.41 29.15
C VAL A 287 30.86 23.54 30.20
N PRO A 288 30.62 24.04 31.43
CA PRO A 288 29.85 23.32 32.44
C PRO A 288 28.43 23.00 31.96
N ASP A 289 27.88 21.85 32.34
CA ASP A 289 26.52 21.46 31.91
C ASP A 289 25.45 22.42 32.44
N GLY A 290 25.65 23.00 33.63
CA GLY A 290 24.69 23.92 34.24
C GLY A 290 24.50 25.26 33.52
N VAL A 291 25.37 25.61 32.55
CA VAL A 291 25.20 26.81 31.72
C VAL A 291 24.64 26.51 30.33
N MET A 292 24.46 25.24 29.99
CA MET A 292 23.92 24.79 28.71
C MET A 292 22.44 24.39 28.86
N PRO A 293 21.67 24.31 27.76
CA PRO A 293 20.32 23.76 27.82
C PRO A 293 20.34 22.35 28.41
N VAL A 294 19.48 22.08 29.39
CA VAL A 294 19.29 20.72 29.92
C VAL A 294 18.76 19.79 28.83
N GLU A 295 18.94 18.48 29.00
CA GLU A 295 18.38 17.51 28.04
C GLU A 295 16.85 17.67 27.91
N GLY A 296 16.34 17.58 26.68
CA GLY A 296 14.95 17.91 26.35
C GLY A 296 14.68 19.40 26.15
N SER A 297 15.67 20.28 26.38
CA SER A 297 15.61 21.70 26.03
C SER A 297 16.41 21.97 24.77
N ARG A 298 15.76 22.61 23.79
CA ARG A 298 16.33 22.91 22.48
C ARG A 298 17.49 23.91 22.58
N MET A 299 18.55 23.66 21.83
CA MET A 299 19.61 24.60 21.52
C MET A 299 19.05 25.87 20.87
N LYS A 300 19.71 27.02 21.10
CA LYS A 300 19.34 28.31 20.52
C LYS A 300 20.58 29.06 20.04
N PRO A 301 20.47 29.92 19.00
CA PRO A 301 21.59 30.75 18.55
C PRO A 301 22.20 31.64 19.63
N THR A 302 21.43 31.99 20.68
CA THR A 302 21.93 32.77 21.83
C THR A 302 23.05 32.09 22.62
N PHE A 303 23.21 30.76 22.50
CA PHE A 303 24.32 30.03 23.10
C PHE A 303 25.60 30.10 22.27
N ALA A 304 25.57 30.57 21.01
CA ALA A 304 26.72 30.57 20.09
C ALA A 304 28.03 31.11 20.70
N PRO A 305 28.05 32.19 21.53
CA PRO A 305 29.29 32.65 22.18
C PRO A 305 29.96 31.63 23.10
N LEU A 306 29.20 30.64 23.60
CA LEU A 306 29.69 29.55 24.46
C LEU A 306 30.08 28.30 23.66
N LEU A 307 29.70 28.22 22.38
CA LEU A 307 29.96 27.06 21.56
C LEU A 307 31.34 27.19 20.90
N ALA A 308 32.13 26.13 20.98
CA ALA A 308 33.19 25.90 20.02
C ALA A 308 32.57 25.74 18.63
N LYS A 309 33.17 26.44 17.66
CA LYS A 309 32.68 26.53 16.29
C LYS A 309 33.51 25.66 15.37
N LEU A 310 32.87 24.74 14.65
CA LEU A 310 33.46 24.03 13.53
C LEU A 310 33.07 24.74 12.24
N SER A 311 34.03 25.04 11.37
CA SER A 311 33.73 25.73 10.11
C SER A 311 34.56 25.23 8.92
N SER A 312 33.93 24.94 7.79
CA SER A 312 34.64 24.61 6.54
C SER A 312 35.07 25.88 5.79
N ALA A 313 36.28 25.90 5.23
CA ALA A 313 36.75 26.98 4.35
C ALA A 313 36.61 26.66 2.85
N ASN A 314 36.01 25.52 2.49
CA ASN A 314 35.89 25.03 1.12
C ASN A 314 34.52 24.34 0.89
N GLY A 315 34.26 23.87 -0.33
CA GLY A 315 33.00 23.22 -0.69
C GLY A 315 32.77 21.81 -0.10
N GLN A 316 33.62 21.33 0.81
CA GLN A 316 33.42 20.05 1.50
C GLN A 316 32.65 20.23 2.82
N SER A 317 31.99 19.17 3.29
CA SER A 317 31.29 19.17 4.58
C SER A 317 32.21 19.56 5.73
N THR A 318 31.71 20.40 6.63
CA THR A 318 32.42 20.80 7.85
C THR A 318 32.64 19.62 8.77
N LEU A 319 31.63 18.75 8.90
CA LEU A 319 31.71 17.51 9.64
C LEU A 319 31.18 16.35 8.79
N ALA A 320 31.94 15.27 8.75
CA ALA A 320 31.56 14.06 8.05
C ALA A 320 31.91 12.81 8.87
N THR A 321 31.45 11.66 8.41
CA THR A 321 31.82 10.35 8.99
C THR A 321 32.51 9.47 7.94
N ASP A 322 33.46 8.66 8.36
CA ASP A 322 33.91 7.51 7.56
C ASP A 322 32.83 6.42 7.49
N ASN A 323 32.98 5.50 6.54
CA ASN A 323 32.17 4.28 6.51
C ASN A 323 32.31 3.48 7.81
N ARG A 324 31.19 2.87 8.22
CA ARG A 324 31.09 2.08 9.47
C ARG A 324 31.42 2.88 10.74
N THR A 325 31.39 4.21 10.70
CA THR A 325 31.52 5.05 11.90
C THR A 325 30.45 4.69 12.91
N ASN A 326 30.82 4.56 14.18
CA ASN A 326 29.92 4.09 15.21
C ASN A 326 30.15 4.72 16.57
N ASN A 327 29.08 4.88 17.34
CA ASN A 327 29.07 5.32 18.73
C ASN A 327 29.72 6.71 18.92
N TRP A 328 29.22 7.71 18.19
CA TRP A 328 29.65 9.10 18.35
C TRP A 328 28.51 9.96 18.86
N ARG A 329 28.80 10.85 19.80
CA ARG A 329 27.91 11.95 20.20
C ARG A 329 28.60 13.28 19.95
N VAL A 330 27.96 14.12 19.15
CA VAL A 330 28.35 15.50 18.89
C VAL A 330 27.36 16.38 19.63
N MET A 331 27.84 17.19 20.58
CA MET A 331 26.94 18.01 21.39
C MET A 331 27.52 19.36 21.75
N PHE A 332 26.65 20.36 21.92
CA PHE A 332 27.07 21.71 22.30
C PHE A 332 28.12 22.30 21.35
N LEU A 333 27.93 22.16 20.05
CA LEU A 333 28.81 22.75 19.03
C LEU A 333 28.01 23.65 18.09
N GLU A 334 28.66 24.71 17.62
CA GLU A 334 28.23 25.45 16.44
C GLU A 334 28.93 24.84 15.21
N ILE A 335 28.19 24.57 14.14
CA ILE A 335 28.74 23.97 12.91
C ILE A 335 28.23 24.73 11.69
N THR A 336 29.15 25.32 10.92
CA THR A 336 28.79 26.17 9.77
C THR A 336 29.86 26.14 8.67
N ALA A 337 29.76 27.01 7.66
CA ALA A 337 30.79 27.29 6.66
C ALA A 337 31.40 28.69 6.90
N ALA A 338 32.71 28.84 6.69
CA ALA A 338 33.47 30.03 7.09
C ALA A 338 33.51 31.13 6.03
N THR A 339 33.44 30.80 4.73
CA THR A 339 33.75 31.78 3.66
C THR A 339 32.89 31.58 2.41
N PRO A 340 32.76 32.63 1.56
CA PRO A 340 32.25 32.49 0.20
C PRO A 340 33.01 31.55 -0.72
N ALA A 341 34.26 31.22 -0.41
CA ALA A 341 34.98 30.17 -1.14
C ALA A 341 34.44 28.76 -0.86
N ALA A 342 33.54 28.59 0.12
CA ALA A 342 32.83 27.34 0.38
C ALA A 342 31.60 27.11 -0.54
N THR A 343 31.57 27.75 -1.72
CA THR A 343 30.52 27.51 -2.72
C THR A 343 30.42 26.04 -3.10
N GLY A 344 29.20 25.57 -3.38
CA GLY A 344 28.95 24.19 -3.79
C GLY A 344 28.96 23.17 -2.64
N LEU A 345 28.99 23.62 -1.38
CA LEU A 345 28.89 22.75 -0.22
C LEU A 345 27.53 22.04 -0.20
N ASN A 346 27.59 20.72 -0.42
CA ASN A 346 26.42 19.88 -0.57
C ASN A 346 25.66 19.65 0.76
N ALA A 347 26.39 19.52 1.88
CA ALA A 347 25.84 19.43 3.23
C ALA A 347 26.87 19.86 4.30
N ILE A 348 26.44 20.63 5.31
CA ILE A 348 27.30 21.07 6.43
C ILE A 348 27.75 19.85 7.24
N VAL A 349 26.80 18.98 7.57
CA VAL A 349 27.04 17.71 8.23
C VAL A 349 26.63 16.57 7.30
N ARG A 350 27.58 15.65 7.03
CA ARG A 350 27.34 14.46 6.22
C ARG A 350 27.55 13.18 7.03
N VAL A 351 26.47 12.43 7.27
CA VAL A 351 26.51 11.14 7.98
C VAL A 351 26.42 10.02 6.95
N GLY A 352 27.58 9.51 6.55
CA GLY A 352 27.74 8.45 5.57
C GLY A 352 27.78 8.95 4.13
N VAL A 353 27.85 8.02 3.18
CA VAL A 353 27.87 8.33 1.75
C VAL A 353 26.81 7.53 1.01
N ALA A 354 26.17 8.18 0.04
CA ALA A 354 25.08 7.61 -0.73
C ALA A 354 25.52 6.49 -1.71
N THR A 355 26.83 6.28 -1.87
CA THR A 355 27.41 5.24 -2.73
C THR A 355 27.60 3.90 -2.01
N ASN A 356 27.33 3.82 -0.70
CA ASN A 356 27.41 2.58 0.04
C ASN A 356 26.34 1.58 -0.42
N THR A 357 26.75 0.38 -0.80
CA THR A 357 25.88 -0.69 -1.31
C THR A 357 25.48 -1.73 -0.26
N PHE A 358 26.07 -1.67 0.95
CA PHE A 358 25.78 -2.60 2.04
C PHE A 358 25.27 -1.85 3.28
N ALA A 359 24.19 -2.37 3.89
CA ALA A 359 23.58 -1.78 5.08
C ALA A 359 24.49 -1.77 6.31
N ASP A 360 25.44 -2.69 6.41
CA ASP A 360 26.42 -2.75 7.50
C ASP A 360 27.58 -1.75 7.33
N SER A 361 27.66 -1.08 6.18
CA SER A 361 28.78 -0.23 5.79
C SER A 361 28.52 1.25 6.05
N VAL A 362 27.26 1.61 6.29
CA VAL A 362 26.87 2.97 6.67
C VAL A 362 27.21 3.27 8.14
N PRO A 363 27.39 4.54 8.54
CA PRO A 363 27.53 4.91 9.94
C PRO A 363 26.32 4.49 10.76
N ASN A 364 26.52 4.15 12.03
CA ASN A 364 25.48 3.65 12.91
C ASN A 364 25.69 4.13 14.36
N ASN A 365 24.63 4.51 15.06
CA ASN A 365 24.68 5.13 16.38
C ASN A 365 25.51 6.42 16.41
N VAL A 366 25.13 7.39 15.57
CA VAL A 366 25.70 8.75 15.55
C VAL A 366 24.64 9.74 16.02
N ILE A 367 24.93 10.45 17.10
CA ILE A 367 23.97 11.31 17.80
C ILE A 367 24.45 12.76 17.75
N PHE A 368 23.58 13.65 17.29
CA PHE A 368 23.73 15.09 17.36
C PHE A 368 22.73 15.61 18.39
N ASP A 369 23.23 16.20 19.47
CA ASP A 369 22.46 16.55 20.65
C ASP A 369 22.75 18.01 21.03
N ARG A 370 21.72 18.87 20.99
CA ARG A 370 21.87 20.30 21.30
C ARG A 370 22.99 20.95 20.49
N VAL A 371 22.99 20.73 19.18
CA VAL A 371 23.91 21.40 18.24
C VAL A 371 23.23 22.60 17.59
N TYR A 372 24.02 23.62 17.25
CA TYR A 372 23.60 24.71 16.39
C TYR A 372 24.27 24.53 15.02
N VAL A 373 23.53 24.05 14.03
CA VAL A 373 24.05 23.86 12.67
C VAL A 373 23.37 24.86 11.77
N HIS A 374 24.13 25.73 11.11
CA HIS A 374 23.51 26.77 10.32
C HIS A 374 24.28 27.12 9.07
N GLY A 375 23.52 27.50 8.04
CA GLY A 375 24.06 28.14 6.87
C GLY A 375 24.38 29.61 7.09
N ARG A 376 24.39 30.36 5.99
CA ARG A 376 24.69 31.78 5.96
C ARG A 376 23.89 32.43 4.84
N SER A 377 23.29 33.58 5.13
CA SER A 377 22.48 34.34 4.19
C SER A 377 23.22 34.79 2.92
N ASP A 378 24.55 34.85 2.96
CA ASP A 378 25.40 35.24 1.83
C ASP A 378 25.90 34.04 1.00
N LEU A 379 25.60 32.79 1.40
CA LEU A 379 26.09 31.57 0.75
C LEU A 379 24.96 30.63 0.33
N PRO A 380 25.02 30.04 -0.88
CA PRO A 380 24.16 28.91 -1.23
C PRO A 380 24.64 27.66 -0.48
N LEU A 381 23.94 27.28 0.58
CA LEU A 381 24.25 26.11 1.40
C LEU A 381 23.09 25.12 1.33
N GLN A 382 23.31 24.02 0.61
CA GLN A 382 22.22 23.16 0.19
C GLN A 382 21.60 22.39 1.35
N ARG A 383 22.38 21.91 2.33
CA ARG A 383 21.84 21.05 3.39
C ARG A 383 22.49 21.32 4.73
N CYS A 384 21.70 21.34 5.80
CA CYS A 384 22.30 21.27 7.14
C CYS A 384 22.78 19.84 7.40
N PHE A 385 21.92 18.84 7.16
CA PHE A 385 22.24 17.42 7.30
C PHE A 385 21.96 16.62 6.03
N LEU A 386 22.92 15.77 5.66
CA LEU A 386 22.77 14.69 4.69
C LEU A 386 22.99 13.33 5.37
N LEU A 387 22.00 12.44 5.28
CA LEU A 387 22.00 11.13 5.91
C LEU A 387 22.04 10.00 4.88
N SER A 388 23.05 9.16 5.03
CA SER A 388 23.17 7.85 4.41
C SER A 388 23.68 6.87 5.48
N SER A 389 22.80 6.58 6.45
CA SER A 389 23.16 6.04 7.77
C SER A 389 22.15 5.04 8.33
N GLY A 390 22.59 4.24 9.30
CA GLY A 390 21.76 3.43 10.19
C GLY A 390 21.18 4.29 11.31
N ALA A 391 21.30 3.85 12.57
CA ALA A 391 20.81 4.58 13.74
C ALA A 391 21.44 5.97 13.84
N THR A 392 20.64 7.01 13.62
CA THR A 392 21.10 8.41 13.71
C THR A 392 20.05 9.23 14.45
N ALA A 393 20.50 10.06 15.40
CA ALA A 393 19.62 10.98 16.11
C ALA A 393 20.09 12.43 15.94
N ILE A 394 19.14 13.33 15.71
CA ILE A 394 19.30 14.78 15.79
C ILE A 394 18.24 15.24 16.78
N VAL A 395 18.68 15.61 17.98
CA VAL A 395 17.79 15.92 19.09
C VAL A 395 18.10 17.27 19.70
N ASP A 396 17.06 17.95 20.15
CA ASP A 396 17.16 19.20 20.91
C ASP A 396 18.01 20.27 20.19
N SER A 397 18.06 20.25 18.85
CA SER A 397 19.03 21.03 18.06
C SER A 397 18.38 22.19 17.31
N TYR A 398 19.22 23.11 16.83
CA TYR A 398 18.81 24.27 16.05
C TYR A 398 19.47 24.22 14.67
N LEU A 399 18.68 23.98 13.63
CA LEU A 399 19.11 23.86 12.25
C LEU A 399 18.57 25.05 11.45
N ASP A 400 19.43 25.90 10.92
CA ASP A 400 19.00 27.19 10.35
C ASP A 400 19.70 27.56 9.04
N ASP A 401 19.08 28.45 8.28
CA ASP A 401 19.68 29.15 7.14
C ASP A 401 20.28 28.24 6.03
N CYS A 402 19.73 27.04 5.86
CA CYS A 402 20.12 26.12 4.80
C CYS A 402 19.23 26.35 3.56
N HIS A 403 19.73 27.15 2.61
CA HIS A 403 18.97 27.63 1.47
C HIS A 403 19.81 27.72 0.18
N VAL A 404 19.15 27.55 -0.97
CA VAL A 404 19.72 27.74 -2.30
C VAL A 404 18.67 28.33 -3.23
N LEU A 405 19.08 29.25 -4.12
CA LEU A 405 18.25 29.73 -5.23
C LEU A 405 18.37 28.77 -6.43
N GLY A 406 17.24 28.35 -6.98
CA GLY A 406 17.15 27.47 -8.15
C GLY A 406 17.42 25.99 -7.87
N GLY A 407 17.61 25.61 -6.62
CA GLY A 407 17.97 24.23 -6.23
C GLY A 407 17.22 23.71 -5.02
N ASP A 408 17.40 22.42 -4.76
CA ASP A 408 16.74 21.71 -3.67
C ASP A 408 17.58 21.82 -2.39
N ALA A 409 17.20 22.73 -1.50
CA ALA A 409 17.83 22.86 -0.18
C ALA A 409 17.03 22.15 0.93
N GLN A 410 17.70 21.63 1.96
CA GLN A 410 17.07 20.93 3.07
C GLN A 410 17.66 21.28 4.45
N GLY A 411 16.82 21.29 5.48
CA GLY A 411 17.31 21.17 6.85
C GLY A 411 17.92 19.79 7.07
N ILE A 412 17.13 18.75 6.84
CA ILE A 412 17.58 17.35 6.91
C ILE A 412 17.15 16.62 5.65
N VAL A 413 18.05 15.86 5.04
CA VAL A 413 17.70 14.90 3.98
C VAL A 413 18.38 13.57 4.18
N GLY A 414 17.71 12.48 3.79
CA GLY A 414 18.33 11.16 3.73
C GLY A 414 17.63 10.22 2.77
N TRP A 415 18.39 9.34 2.12
CA TRP A 415 17.83 8.35 1.19
C TRP A 415 18.51 6.98 1.25
N ASN A 416 19.85 6.92 1.42
CA ASN A 416 20.61 5.67 1.35
C ASN A 416 21.06 5.15 2.72
N GLY A 417 20.19 4.42 3.42
CA GLY A 417 20.49 3.76 4.69
C GLY A 417 19.24 3.17 5.34
N PRO A 418 19.38 2.18 6.25
CA PRO A 418 18.22 1.48 6.81
C PRO A 418 17.46 2.27 7.88
N GLY A 419 18.06 3.30 8.49
CA GLY A 419 17.57 3.84 9.77
C GLY A 419 17.92 2.92 10.95
N PRO A 420 17.29 3.08 12.14
CA PRO A 420 16.25 4.05 12.47
C PRO A 420 16.76 5.50 12.52
N TRP A 421 15.89 6.47 12.25
CA TRP A 421 16.25 7.89 12.37
C TRP A 421 15.36 8.61 13.37
N LYS A 422 15.96 9.45 14.21
CA LYS A 422 15.26 10.20 15.25
C LYS A 422 15.50 11.70 15.09
N PHE A 423 14.45 12.45 14.77
CA PHE A 423 14.45 13.91 14.71
C PHE A 423 13.46 14.43 15.75
N VAL A 424 13.96 14.80 16.93
CA VAL A 424 13.10 15.16 18.07
C VAL A 424 13.48 16.51 18.67
N ASN A 425 12.48 17.36 18.88
CA ASN A 425 12.61 18.65 19.55
C ASN A 425 13.57 19.64 18.87
N ASN A 426 13.63 19.66 17.54
CA ASN A 426 14.51 20.56 16.80
C ASN A 426 13.77 21.79 16.27
N PHE A 427 14.51 22.89 16.10
CA PHE A 427 14.14 23.94 15.15
C PHE A 427 14.80 23.60 13.82
N ILE A 428 14.03 23.66 12.72
CA ILE A 428 14.52 23.26 11.40
C ILE A 428 14.04 24.25 10.34
N ALA A 429 14.98 25.01 9.77
CA ALA A 429 14.74 25.89 8.64
C ALA A 429 15.59 25.48 7.42
N GLY A 430 14.91 25.00 6.38
CA GLY A 430 15.48 24.72 5.07
C GLY A 430 14.57 25.27 3.97
N SER A 431 15.12 25.97 2.97
CA SER A 431 14.28 26.73 2.02
C SER A 431 13.44 25.82 1.14
N GLY A 432 14.05 24.78 0.54
CA GLY A 432 13.34 23.78 -0.23
C GLY A 432 12.40 22.99 0.67
N MET A 433 12.98 22.15 1.55
CA MET A 433 12.24 21.33 2.51
C MET A 433 12.87 21.43 3.91
N GLY A 434 12.06 21.42 4.96
CA GLY A 434 12.59 21.25 6.32
C GLY A 434 13.20 19.86 6.47
N ILE A 435 12.42 18.83 6.13
CA ILE A 435 12.85 17.42 6.13
C ILE A 435 12.44 16.77 4.81
N MET A 436 13.36 16.05 4.17
CA MET A 436 13.06 15.17 3.03
C MET A 436 13.64 13.76 3.24
N ILE A 437 12.82 12.73 3.06
CA ILE A 437 13.30 11.34 2.98
C ILE A 437 13.13 10.85 1.54
N GLY A 438 14.24 10.54 0.88
CA GLY A 438 14.33 10.27 -0.55
C GLY A 438 14.94 11.44 -1.34
N GLY A 439 14.53 11.58 -2.61
CA GLY A 439 15.08 12.57 -3.55
C GLY A 439 16.23 12.04 -4.41
N ALA A 440 16.70 10.83 -4.15
CA ALA A 440 17.54 10.01 -5.01
C ALA A 440 17.26 8.53 -4.71
N ASP A 441 17.68 7.64 -5.62
CA ASP A 441 17.55 6.20 -5.43
C ASP A 441 18.54 5.69 -4.36
N PRO A 442 18.09 4.99 -3.30
CA PRO A 442 18.99 4.21 -2.48
C PRO A 442 19.66 3.12 -3.32
N VAL A 443 20.97 2.94 -3.14
CA VAL A 443 21.76 1.93 -3.85
C VAL A 443 21.96 0.65 -3.04
N ILE A 444 21.62 0.67 -1.75
CA ILE A 444 21.55 -0.55 -0.92
C ILE A 444 20.33 -1.37 -1.38
N PRO A 445 20.50 -2.61 -1.86
CA PRO A 445 19.40 -3.43 -2.33
C PRO A 445 18.33 -3.65 -1.25
N ASN A 446 17.05 -3.57 -1.64
CA ASN A 446 15.89 -3.75 -0.76
C ASN A 446 15.85 -2.79 0.44
N ASN A 447 16.58 -1.68 0.39
CA ASN A 447 16.61 -0.69 1.45
C ASN A 447 15.52 0.37 1.25
N THR A 448 14.57 0.42 2.18
CA THR A 448 13.72 1.58 2.42
C THR A 448 14.03 2.08 3.83
N PRO A 449 14.46 3.34 4.01
CA PRO A 449 14.66 3.91 5.36
C PRO A 449 13.43 3.64 6.23
N SER A 450 13.64 3.04 7.39
CA SER A 450 12.55 2.59 8.25
C SER A 450 12.72 3.04 9.68
N ASP A 451 11.62 2.98 10.45
CA ASP A 451 11.62 3.26 11.90
C ASP A 451 12.06 4.69 12.20
N ILE A 452 11.26 5.65 11.74
CA ILE A 452 11.61 7.06 11.74
C ILE A 452 10.71 7.83 12.71
N GLU A 453 11.31 8.54 13.66
CA GLU A 453 10.62 9.47 14.55
C GLU A 453 10.85 10.92 14.12
N ILE A 454 9.76 11.67 13.94
CA ILE A 454 9.76 13.12 13.71
C ILE A 454 8.81 13.73 14.73
N ARG A 455 9.33 14.20 15.88
CA ARG A 455 8.48 14.65 16.98
C ARG A 455 8.87 15.99 17.60
N GLY A 456 7.88 16.81 17.94
CA GLY A 456 8.11 18.06 18.68
C GLY A 456 8.99 19.08 17.94
N ASN A 457 9.13 18.96 16.63
CA ASN A 457 9.98 19.87 15.85
C ASN A 457 9.19 21.11 15.41
N HIS A 458 9.87 22.24 15.34
CA HIS A 458 9.40 23.41 14.62
C HIS A 458 10.04 23.43 13.24
N LEU A 459 9.26 23.06 12.22
CA LEU A 459 9.68 23.16 10.82
C LEU A 459 9.20 24.51 10.31
N PHE A 460 10.12 25.44 10.15
CA PHE A 460 9.82 26.85 9.93
C PHE A 460 10.50 27.39 8.68
N LYS A 461 9.80 28.20 7.90
CA LYS A 461 10.43 29.03 6.86
C LYS A 461 10.27 30.53 7.18
N PRO A 462 11.38 31.27 7.33
CA PRO A 462 11.33 32.72 7.48
C PRO A 462 10.64 33.38 6.29
N THR A 463 9.61 34.19 6.52
CA THR A 463 8.90 34.90 5.42
C THR A 463 9.80 35.88 4.66
N ALA A 464 10.91 36.32 5.27
CA ALA A 464 11.95 37.11 4.62
C ALA A 464 12.62 36.38 3.44
N TRP A 465 12.50 35.05 3.33
CA TRP A 465 13.04 34.28 2.20
C TRP A 465 12.23 34.40 0.90
N ARG A 466 11.05 35.03 0.94
CA ARG A 466 10.20 35.25 -0.25
C ARG A 466 10.96 36.03 -1.32
N GLY A 467 11.06 35.46 -2.52
CA GLY A 467 11.77 36.07 -3.65
C GLY A 467 13.30 36.01 -3.56
N LEU A 468 13.86 35.42 -2.50
CA LEU A 468 15.32 35.27 -2.32
C LEU A 468 15.77 33.84 -2.57
N TRP A 469 15.06 32.86 -2.00
CA TRP A 469 15.44 31.46 -2.06
C TRP A 469 14.32 30.61 -2.63
N SER A 470 14.69 29.49 -3.26
CA SER A 470 13.69 28.56 -3.78
C SER A 470 13.01 27.83 -2.63
N VAL A 471 11.69 27.97 -2.55
CA VAL A 471 10.83 27.35 -1.55
C VAL A 471 9.97 26.24 -2.16
N LYS A 472 9.89 25.13 -1.43
CA LYS A 472 9.01 23.99 -1.77
C LYS A 472 8.15 23.61 -0.56
N ASN A 473 8.06 22.32 -0.25
CA ASN A 473 7.19 21.77 0.80
C ASN A 473 7.85 21.85 2.18
N VAL A 474 7.13 21.58 3.27
CA VAL A 474 7.72 21.58 4.62
C VAL A 474 8.35 20.24 4.94
N LEU A 475 7.59 19.15 4.85
CA LEU A 475 8.05 17.78 5.07
C LEU A 475 7.69 16.90 3.88
N GLU A 476 8.68 16.22 3.31
CA GLU A 476 8.50 15.38 2.13
C GLU A 476 8.97 13.94 2.38
N LEU A 477 8.08 12.98 2.12
CA LEU A 477 8.41 11.56 2.06
C LEU A 477 8.28 11.11 0.62
N LYS A 478 9.39 10.67 0.03
CA LYS A 478 9.39 9.97 -1.25
C LYS A 478 9.59 8.46 -1.11
N MET A 479 9.96 8.05 0.10
CA MET A 479 10.06 6.70 0.60
C MET A 479 10.07 6.77 2.14
N GLY A 480 9.86 5.64 2.80
CA GLY A 480 9.90 5.53 4.25
C GLY A 480 8.93 4.47 4.75
N ARG A 481 9.33 3.68 5.76
CA ARG A 481 8.45 2.68 6.38
C ARG A 481 8.41 2.82 7.90
N ARG A 482 7.23 2.73 8.52
CA ARG A 482 7.03 2.92 9.96
C ARG A 482 7.55 4.28 10.41
N VAL A 483 6.85 5.33 9.97
CA VAL A 483 7.21 6.72 10.22
C VAL A 483 6.18 7.33 11.17
N LEU A 484 6.64 7.90 12.29
CA LEU A 484 5.82 8.63 13.25
C LEU A 484 6.11 10.13 13.16
N ILE A 485 5.10 10.91 12.80
CA ILE A 485 5.12 12.38 12.75
C ILE A 485 4.17 12.91 13.81
N GLU A 486 4.69 13.34 14.96
CA GLU A 486 3.88 13.70 16.13
C GLU A 486 4.24 15.03 16.78
N GLY A 487 3.24 15.87 17.11
CA GLY A 487 3.46 17.04 17.96
C GLY A 487 4.35 18.12 17.33
N ASN A 488 4.48 18.12 16.00
CA ASN A 488 5.30 19.11 15.30
C ASN A 488 4.46 20.36 15.01
N VAL A 489 5.16 21.49 14.87
CA VAL A 489 4.60 22.70 14.28
C VAL A 489 5.24 22.91 12.92
N LEU A 490 4.41 22.85 11.87
CA LEU A 490 4.81 23.12 10.50
C LEU A 490 4.29 24.50 10.13
N GLU A 491 5.20 25.42 9.87
CA GLU A 491 4.89 26.83 9.75
C GLU A 491 5.57 27.47 8.55
N ASN A 492 4.75 28.19 7.78
CA ASN A 492 5.13 28.95 6.60
C ASN A 492 5.65 28.08 5.44
N SER A 493 4.86 28.04 4.39
CA SER A 493 5.30 27.59 3.07
C SER A 493 4.41 28.24 2.03
N TRP A 494 4.98 28.74 0.96
CA TRP A 494 4.23 29.46 -0.07
C TRP A 494 4.54 28.91 -1.46
N PRO A 495 3.70 29.24 -2.44
CA PRO A 495 3.93 28.85 -3.83
C PRO A 495 5.19 29.54 -4.33
N ASP A 496 6.13 28.74 -4.78
CA ASP A 496 7.35 29.16 -5.44
C ASP A 496 7.82 28.03 -6.36
N ALA A 497 8.97 27.39 -6.08
CA ALA A 497 9.45 26.27 -6.89
C ALA A 497 8.50 25.04 -6.86
N GLN A 498 7.62 24.96 -5.86
CA GLN A 498 6.46 24.05 -5.81
C GLN A 498 5.28 24.73 -5.09
N THR A 499 4.13 24.04 -5.02
CA THR A 499 2.92 24.57 -4.38
C THR A 499 3.13 25.02 -2.94
N GLY A 500 3.96 24.31 -2.15
CA GLY A 500 4.20 24.62 -0.75
C GLY A 500 3.28 23.85 0.21
N PHE A 501 3.22 22.53 0.07
CA PHE A 501 2.47 21.67 0.99
C PHE A 501 3.19 21.53 2.34
N ALA A 502 2.42 21.41 3.43
CA ALA A 502 2.99 21.01 4.72
C ALA A 502 3.53 19.58 4.68
N PHE A 503 2.73 18.66 4.13
CA PHE A 503 3.12 17.26 3.93
C PHE A 503 3.06 16.89 2.45
N ASN A 504 4.18 16.48 1.87
CA ASN A 504 4.25 15.93 0.52
C ASN A 504 4.66 14.47 0.54
N PHE A 505 3.70 13.56 0.46
CA PHE A 505 3.98 12.12 0.48
C PHE A 505 3.83 11.52 -0.90
N LYS A 506 4.82 10.71 -1.27
CA LYS A 506 4.83 9.89 -2.48
C LYS A 506 5.66 8.63 -2.32
N THR A 507 5.45 7.66 -3.18
CA THR A 507 6.44 6.60 -3.43
C THR A 507 7.15 6.89 -4.75
N ALA A 508 8.45 7.12 -4.72
CA ALA A 508 9.23 7.50 -5.91
C ALA A 508 10.48 6.64 -6.09
N ASN A 509 10.52 5.88 -7.18
CA ASN A 509 11.75 5.36 -7.78
C ASN A 509 12.31 6.47 -8.68
N GLU A 510 13.26 7.24 -8.16
CA GLU A 510 13.64 8.55 -8.71
C GLU A 510 14.24 8.46 -10.10
N THR A 511 15.22 7.57 -10.26
CA THR A 511 15.97 7.38 -11.51
C THR A 511 15.87 5.96 -12.07
N GLY A 512 15.07 5.08 -11.45
CA GLY A 512 14.83 3.71 -11.90
C GLY A 512 15.65 2.66 -11.16
N GLY A 513 16.60 3.06 -10.32
CA GLY A 513 17.54 2.18 -9.63
C GLY A 513 17.02 1.54 -8.35
N SER A 514 15.84 1.94 -7.85
CA SER A 514 15.33 1.51 -6.55
C SER A 514 13.86 1.07 -6.56
N PRO A 515 13.46 0.11 -7.40
CA PRO A 515 12.05 -0.27 -7.54
C PRO A 515 11.40 -0.76 -6.23
N TRP A 516 12.18 -1.27 -5.27
CA TRP A 516 11.69 -1.76 -3.98
C TRP A 516 11.24 -0.67 -2.98
N VAL A 517 11.50 0.62 -3.25
CA VAL A 517 11.18 1.69 -2.29
C VAL A 517 9.67 1.88 -2.13
N ILE A 518 9.26 2.27 -0.93
CA ILE A 518 7.85 2.51 -0.62
C ILE A 518 7.70 3.58 0.46
N THR A 519 6.63 4.35 0.39
CA THR A 519 6.10 5.10 1.55
C THR A 519 4.96 4.30 2.17
N ALA A 520 5.19 3.70 3.35
CA ALA A 520 4.19 2.89 4.00
C ALA A 520 4.23 2.97 5.53
N ASP A 521 3.13 2.65 6.20
CA ASP A 521 3.06 2.64 7.66
C ASP A 521 3.43 4.02 8.22
N VAL A 522 2.71 5.05 7.78
CA VAL A 522 2.96 6.44 8.18
C VAL A 522 1.85 6.90 9.11
N THR A 523 2.21 7.34 10.31
CA THR A 523 1.28 7.93 11.28
C THR A 523 1.58 9.43 11.42
N VAL A 524 0.59 10.27 11.15
CA VAL A 524 0.66 11.74 11.33
C VAL A 524 -0.36 12.15 12.37
N ARG A 525 0.08 12.61 13.55
CA ARG A 525 -0.84 12.95 14.64
C ARG A 525 -0.44 14.12 15.53
N TYR A 526 -1.42 14.81 16.08
CA TYR A 526 -1.21 15.86 17.07
C TYR A 526 -0.33 17.02 16.57
N ASN A 527 -0.28 17.25 15.26
CA ASN A 527 0.51 18.33 14.68
C ASN A 527 -0.33 19.59 14.50
N LEU A 528 0.32 20.74 14.59
CA LEU A 528 -0.24 22.04 14.24
C LEU A 528 0.40 22.51 12.92
N ILE A 529 -0.42 22.67 11.90
CA ILE A 529 -0.01 23.14 10.58
C ILE A 529 -0.59 24.53 10.39
N LYS A 530 0.26 25.52 10.11
CA LYS A 530 -0.15 26.91 9.94
C LYS A 530 0.53 27.62 8.78
N ASN A 531 -0.23 28.46 8.09
CA ASN A 531 0.27 29.38 7.06
C ASN A 531 1.02 28.70 5.91
N THR A 532 0.54 27.53 5.47
CA THR A 532 1.09 26.83 4.30
C THR A 532 0.12 26.94 3.12
N ALA A 533 0.65 26.98 1.89
CA ALA A 533 -0.18 27.02 0.69
C ALA A 533 -1.07 25.78 0.54
N GLY A 534 -0.55 24.60 0.92
CA GLY A 534 -1.30 23.35 0.94
C GLY A 534 -1.12 22.58 2.24
N GLY A 535 -2.09 21.73 2.57
CA GLY A 535 -2.03 20.84 3.73
C GLY A 535 -1.25 19.58 3.42
N VAL A 536 -1.94 18.53 2.97
CA VAL A 536 -1.38 17.21 2.66
C VAL A 536 -1.54 16.92 1.17
N THR A 537 -0.49 16.39 0.55
CA THR A 537 -0.60 15.68 -0.72
C THR A 537 -0.19 14.21 -0.57
N LEU A 538 -1.01 13.31 -1.09
CA LEU A 538 -0.77 11.88 -1.19
C LEU A 538 -0.69 11.50 -2.67
N LEU A 539 0.48 11.06 -3.11
CA LEU A 539 0.72 10.61 -4.47
C LEU A 539 1.16 9.15 -4.44
N GLY A 540 0.27 8.21 -4.76
CA GLY A 540 0.47 6.77 -4.49
C GLY A 540 1.83 6.24 -4.95
N THR A 541 2.02 6.15 -6.27
CA THR A 541 3.33 6.05 -6.92
C THR A 541 3.50 7.27 -7.82
N SER A 542 4.60 7.98 -7.68
CA SER A 542 5.04 8.94 -8.69
C SER A 542 5.98 8.25 -9.67
N GLN A 543 5.87 8.57 -10.95
CA GLN A 543 7.05 8.56 -11.79
C GLN A 543 8.07 9.49 -11.13
N GLY A 544 9.21 8.97 -10.69
CA GLY A 544 10.34 9.82 -10.35
C GLY A 544 10.72 10.70 -11.54
N SER A 545 11.76 11.51 -11.37
CA SER A 545 12.32 12.34 -12.45
C SER A 545 12.55 11.57 -13.78
N GLY A 546 12.78 10.24 -13.70
CA GLY A 546 13.03 9.36 -14.85
C GLY A 546 11.85 8.54 -15.39
N GLY A 547 10.63 8.62 -14.84
CA GLY A 547 9.49 7.89 -15.40
C GLY A 547 9.31 6.43 -14.94
N PHE A 548 10.11 5.96 -13.98
CA PHE A 548 10.11 4.56 -13.53
C PHE A 548 9.15 4.34 -12.35
N PRO A 549 8.25 3.34 -12.41
CA PRO A 549 7.43 2.99 -11.26
C PRO A 549 8.27 2.29 -10.18
N ALA A 550 7.85 2.44 -8.92
CA ALA A 550 8.22 1.51 -7.86
C ALA A 550 7.35 0.24 -7.96
N ASP A 551 7.82 -0.88 -7.42
CA ASP A 551 7.10 -2.16 -7.34
C ASP A 551 5.82 -2.08 -6.49
N SER A 552 5.66 -0.99 -5.75
CA SER A 552 4.53 -0.78 -4.86
C SER A 552 4.13 0.68 -4.78
N THR A 553 2.83 0.88 -4.61
CA THR A 553 2.24 2.17 -4.26
C THR A 553 2.20 2.39 -2.75
N MET A 554 2.16 3.66 -2.36
CA MET A 554 2.00 4.11 -0.99
C MET A 554 0.86 3.37 -0.30
N ARG A 555 1.06 2.97 0.96
CA ARG A 555 -0.01 2.31 1.70
C ARG A 555 0.03 2.47 3.21
N ARG A 556 -1.14 2.31 3.86
CA ARG A 556 -1.28 2.38 5.32
C ARG A 556 -0.76 3.70 5.86
N VAL A 557 -1.37 4.79 5.41
CA VAL A 557 -1.13 6.13 5.95
C VAL A 557 -2.32 6.53 6.80
N LEU A 558 -2.06 6.85 8.07
CA LEU A 558 -3.06 7.29 9.03
C LEU A 558 -2.74 8.73 9.46
N ILE A 559 -3.67 9.65 9.20
CA ILE A 559 -3.58 11.07 9.52
C ILE A 559 -4.71 11.38 10.49
N TYR A 560 -4.40 11.69 11.75
CA TYR A 560 -5.44 11.95 12.73
C TYR A 560 -5.09 12.96 13.81
N ASP A 561 -6.10 13.61 14.38
CA ASP A 561 -5.94 14.58 15.45
C ASP A 561 -4.91 15.67 15.10
N ASN A 562 -4.94 16.18 13.86
CA ASN A 562 -4.14 17.32 13.44
C ASN A 562 -5.01 18.57 13.22
N VAL A 563 -4.42 19.74 13.49
CA VAL A 563 -5.05 21.03 13.21
C VAL A 563 -4.36 21.67 12.02
N PHE A 564 -5.12 21.87 10.94
CA PHE A 564 -4.70 22.63 9.77
C PHE A 564 -5.40 23.98 9.83
N GLN A 565 -4.64 25.02 10.13
CA GLN A 565 -5.13 26.39 10.18
C GLN A 565 -4.50 27.23 9.07
N ASP A 566 -5.30 28.12 8.49
CA ASP A 566 -4.79 29.15 7.56
C ASP A 566 -4.02 28.54 6.37
N ILE A 567 -4.54 27.42 5.86
CA ILE A 567 -4.08 26.81 4.61
C ILE A 567 -4.61 27.63 3.43
N GLY A 568 -3.76 27.83 2.43
CA GLY A 568 -4.08 28.67 1.26
C GLY A 568 -3.97 30.18 1.52
N VAL A 569 -3.58 30.59 2.73
CA VAL A 569 -3.31 31.99 3.08
C VAL A 569 -1.93 32.39 2.54
N VAL A 570 -1.82 32.53 1.23
CA VAL A 570 -0.57 32.90 0.56
C VAL A 570 -0.79 34.07 -0.37
N THR A 571 0.11 35.04 -0.33
CA THR A 571 0.11 36.21 -1.21
C THR A 571 1.20 36.06 -2.27
N PRO A 572 0.88 36.12 -3.58
CA PRO A 572 -0.48 36.12 -4.14
C PRO A 572 -1.18 34.75 -3.96
N PRO A 573 -2.53 34.71 -3.90
CA PRO A 573 -3.26 33.44 -3.92
C PRO A 573 -2.93 32.66 -5.18
N VAL A 574 -2.81 31.34 -5.08
CA VAL A 574 -2.62 30.46 -6.24
C VAL A 574 -3.75 29.45 -6.32
N GLY A 575 -4.31 29.22 -7.52
CA GLY A 575 -5.42 28.28 -7.76
C GLY A 575 -5.16 26.81 -7.41
N ALA A 576 -4.01 26.49 -6.80
CA ALA A 576 -3.62 25.15 -6.39
C ALA A 576 -3.72 24.91 -4.87
N ASP A 577 -4.09 25.92 -4.07
CA ASP A 577 -4.24 25.82 -2.62
C ASP A 577 -5.37 24.86 -2.21
N ARG A 578 -5.09 23.99 -1.23
CA ARG A 578 -6.03 22.96 -0.74
C ARG A 578 -5.57 22.31 0.57
N PHE A 579 -6.51 21.83 1.37
CA PHE A 579 -6.19 21.03 2.55
C PHE A 579 -5.65 19.65 2.16
N LEU A 580 -6.29 19.00 1.17
CA LEU A 580 -5.95 17.65 0.74
C LEU A 580 -5.78 17.59 -0.78
N GLN A 581 -4.78 16.82 -1.20
CA GLN A 581 -4.55 16.47 -2.58
C GLN A 581 -4.26 14.98 -2.68
N THR A 582 -4.96 14.26 -3.54
CA THR A 582 -4.78 12.81 -3.69
C THR A 582 -4.71 12.46 -5.16
N PHE A 583 -3.50 12.26 -5.64
CA PHE A 583 -3.22 12.08 -7.05
C PHE A 583 -2.61 10.70 -7.29
N SER A 584 -2.78 10.20 -8.51
CA SER A 584 -2.08 9.03 -9.03
C SER A 584 -1.43 9.38 -10.35
N THR A 585 -0.43 8.61 -10.75
CA THR A 585 0.32 8.91 -11.97
C THR A 585 -0.39 8.32 -13.18
N ALA A 586 -0.81 9.18 -14.12
CA ALA A 586 -1.61 8.78 -15.28
C ALA A 586 -0.94 7.69 -16.16
N SER A 587 0.39 7.68 -16.23
CA SER A 587 1.21 6.74 -17.01
C SER A 587 1.46 5.39 -16.31
N VAL A 588 1.05 5.23 -15.05
CA VAL A 588 1.23 3.98 -14.29
C VAL A 588 -0.15 3.48 -13.84
N PRO A 589 -0.66 2.37 -14.42
CA PRO A 589 -1.92 1.77 -13.98
C PRO A 589 -1.88 1.43 -12.48
N ASN A 590 -3.00 1.65 -11.78
CA ASN A 590 -3.14 1.32 -10.36
C ASN A 590 -2.10 1.98 -9.44
N SER A 591 -1.66 3.20 -9.77
CA SER A 591 -0.68 3.97 -8.98
C SER A 591 -1.29 4.82 -7.86
N GLY A 592 -2.58 4.63 -7.56
CA GLY A 592 -3.25 5.29 -6.44
C GLY A 592 -2.78 4.80 -5.08
N ALA A 593 -2.95 5.62 -4.05
CA ALA A 593 -2.58 5.27 -2.68
C ALA A 593 -3.55 4.23 -2.09
N VAL A 594 -3.08 3.34 -1.21
CA VAL A 594 -3.87 2.20 -0.72
C VAL A 594 -4.00 2.21 0.80
N ASP A 595 -5.19 1.94 1.34
CA ASP A 595 -5.46 1.94 2.78
C ASP A 595 -5.05 3.28 3.43
N ILE A 596 -5.85 4.31 3.16
CA ILE A 596 -5.67 5.66 3.69
C ILE A 596 -6.72 5.96 4.77
N GLY A 597 -6.25 6.42 5.93
CA GLY A 597 -7.08 6.82 7.06
C GLY A 597 -6.88 8.30 7.35
N ILE A 598 -7.98 9.05 7.37
CA ILE A 598 -8.02 10.47 7.76
C ILE A 598 -9.14 10.61 8.78
N ASP A 599 -8.77 10.76 10.05
CA ASP A 599 -9.70 10.64 11.17
C ASP A 599 -9.53 11.78 12.18
N HIS A 600 -10.61 12.38 12.69
CA HIS A 600 -10.50 13.45 13.70
C HIS A 600 -9.50 14.56 13.34
N ASN A 601 -9.51 15.09 12.13
CA ASN A 601 -8.70 16.28 11.80
C ASN A 601 -9.58 17.52 11.71
N THR A 602 -9.03 18.67 12.09
CA THR A 602 -9.70 19.98 11.97
C THR A 602 -9.02 20.80 10.88
N PHE A 603 -9.72 21.03 9.77
CA PHE A 603 -9.25 21.80 8.63
C PHE A 603 -10.03 23.10 8.49
N ILE A 604 -9.44 24.19 8.97
CA ILE A 604 -10.05 25.53 8.97
C ILE A 604 -9.09 26.53 8.34
N SER A 605 -9.62 27.45 7.53
CA SER A 605 -8.86 28.60 7.03
C SER A 605 -9.70 29.85 7.26
N THR A 606 -9.04 30.94 7.66
CA THR A 606 -9.71 32.23 7.84
C THR A 606 -9.65 33.13 6.62
N SER A 607 -8.98 32.70 5.54
CA SER A 607 -9.06 33.36 4.23
C SER A 607 -9.79 32.49 3.20
N LEU A 608 -10.20 33.13 2.10
CA LEU A 608 -10.67 32.40 0.93
C LEU A 608 -9.54 31.55 0.37
N MET A 609 -9.83 30.27 0.13
CA MET A 609 -9.02 29.40 -0.72
C MET A 609 -9.54 29.50 -2.16
N THR A 610 -8.63 29.51 -3.13
CA THR A 610 -9.02 29.60 -4.54
C THR A 610 -9.23 28.24 -5.20
N GLY A 611 -8.55 27.20 -4.69
CA GLY A 611 -8.78 25.81 -5.03
C GLY A 611 -9.93 25.18 -4.24
N GLY A 612 -10.21 23.90 -4.53
CA GLY A 612 -11.14 23.11 -3.71
C GLY A 612 -10.46 22.56 -2.45
N ALA A 613 -11.22 22.29 -1.39
CA ALA A 613 -10.66 21.78 -0.12
C ALA A 613 -9.89 20.46 -0.29
N TRP A 614 -10.41 19.55 -1.12
CA TRP A 614 -9.81 18.28 -1.46
C TRP A 614 -9.89 18.02 -2.98
N ALA A 615 -8.73 18.00 -3.63
CA ALA A 615 -8.59 17.61 -5.02
C ALA A 615 -8.23 16.12 -5.18
N VAL A 616 -8.93 15.42 -6.07
CA VAL A 616 -8.71 13.98 -6.37
C VAL A 616 -8.55 13.79 -7.89
N ASP A 617 -7.41 13.30 -8.36
CA ASP A 617 -7.15 13.23 -9.81
C ASP A 617 -6.11 12.15 -10.19
N GLY A 618 -5.87 11.94 -11.49
CA GLY A 618 -4.79 11.10 -12.00
C GLY A 618 -5.23 9.89 -12.83
N SER A 619 -4.67 8.71 -12.56
CA SER A 619 -5.17 7.42 -13.02
C SER A 619 -6.20 6.82 -12.05
N VAL A 620 -7.25 6.19 -12.57
CA VAL A 620 -8.26 5.54 -11.71
C VAL A 620 -7.78 4.14 -11.30
N PRO A 621 -7.82 3.76 -10.00
CA PRO A 621 -8.20 4.60 -8.85
C PRO A 621 -7.05 5.48 -8.34
N ALA A 622 -7.36 6.71 -7.90
CA ALA A 622 -6.43 7.59 -7.20
C ALA A 622 -6.22 7.15 -5.73
N ILE A 623 -7.26 6.56 -5.13
CA ILE A 623 -7.19 5.89 -3.82
C ILE A 623 -7.95 4.56 -3.87
N THR A 624 -7.36 3.53 -3.29
CA THR A 624 -8.03 2.26 -2.97
C THR A 624 -8.11 2.08 -1.46
N ASN A 625 -9.29 1.80 -0.94
CA ASN A 625 -9.55 1.72 0.51
C ASN A 625 -9.28 3.05 1.26
N LEU A 626 -10.35 3.80 1.53
CA LEU A 626 -10.32 5.07 2.25
C LEU A 626 -11.23 5.02 3.47
N PHE A 627 -10.71 5.50 4.60
CA PHE A 627 -11.46 5.75 5.83
C PHE A 627 -11.36 7.24 6.15
N PHE A 628 -12.40 8.00 5.84
CA PHE A 628 -12.49 9.43 6.10
C PHE A 628 -13.58 9.66 7.15
N THR A 629 -13.19 9.75 8.42
CA THR A 629 -14.12 9.72 9.55
C THR A 629 -13.91 10.86 10.53
N ASN A 630 -14.99 11.32 11.16
CA ASN A 630 -14.93 12.22 12.31
C ASN A 630 -14.19 13.56 12.08
N ASN A 631 -13.99 14.01 10.84
CA ASN A 631 -13.23 15.23 10.54
C ASN A 631 -14.13 16.48 10.52
N ILE A 632 -13.55 17.65 10.77
CA ILE A 632 -14.15 18.95 10.43
C ILE A 632 -13.38 19.51 9.22
N LEU A 633 -14.07 19.72 8.10
CA LEU A 633 -13.47 20.20 6.85
C LEU A 633 -14.22 21.40 6.29
N LEU A 634 -13.52 22.53 6.21
CA LEU A 634 -14.01 23.74 5.55
C LEU A 634 -13.94 23.62 4.02
N ARG A 635 -15.04 23.94 3.32
CA ARG A 635 -15.06 24.03 1.84
C ARG A 635 -14.03 25.02 1.29
N GLY A 636 -13.96 26.21 1.89
CA GLY A 636 -12.94 27.26 1.69
C GLY A 636 -12.80 27.88 0.29
N GLY A 637 -13.26 27.20 -0.77
CA GLY A 637 -13.28 27.67 -2.16
C GLY A 637 -14.47 27.11 -2.93
N THR A 638 -14.32 26.89 -4.24
CA THR A 638 -15.45 26.52 -5.11
C THR A 638 -16.05 25.15 -4.78
N TYR A 639 -15.23 24.17 -4.42
CA TYR A 639 -15.67 22.79 -4.16
C TYR A 639 -15.00 22.24 -2.90
N LEU A 640 -15.66 21.31 -2.20
CA LEU A 640 -15.08 20.61 -1.05
C LEU A 640 -14.36 19.34 -1.49
N ILE A 641 -15.01 18.34 -2.11
CA ILE A 641 -14.33 17.17 -2.71
C ILE A 641 -14.53 17.17 -4.22
N LYS A 642 -13.46 17.35 -4.99
CA LYS A 642 -13.56 17.51 -6.45
C LYS A 642 -12.44 16.84 -7.22
N GLY A 643 -12.81 16.08 -8.25
CA GLY A 643 -11.88 15.57 -9.25
C GLY A 643 -12.21 16.04 -10.66
N SER A 644 -11.20 16.06 -11.54
CA SER A 644 -11.40 16.47 -12.93
C SER A 644 -12.46 15.59 -13.62
N GLY A 645 -13.25 16.19 -14.52
CA GLY A 645 -14.29 15.48 -15.27
C GLY A 645 -15.48 14.90 -14.45
N SER A 646 -15.56 15.15 -13.14
CA SER A 646 -16.61 14.59 -12.26
C SER A 646 -17.36 15.68 -11.47
N ALA A 647 -18.57 15.39 -11.00
CA ALA A 647 -19.29 16.26 -10.06
C ALA A 647 -18.62 16.27 -8.67
N GLU A 648 -18.85 17.32 -7.88
CA GLU A 648 -18.42 17.38 -6.47
C GLU A 648 -19.01 16.20 -5.65
N GLY A 649 -18.30 15.78 -4.60
CA GLY A 649 -18.78 14.79 -3.64
C GLY A 649 -18.88 13.39 -4.24
N LEU A 650 -20.08 12.80 -4.25
CA LEU A 650 -20.31 11.41 -4.66
C LEU A 650 -19.80 11.12 -6.07
N GLY A 651 -19.99 12.05 -7.02
CA GLY A 651 -19.47 11.89 -8.38
C GLY A 651 -17.96 11.68 -8.38
N THR A 652 -17.22 12.58 -7.72
CA THR A 652 -15.76 12.47 -7.56
C THR A 652 -15.36 11.17 -6.88
N VAL A 653 -16.01 10.81 -5.77
CA VAL A 653 -15.66 9.59 -5.02
C VAL A 653 -15.86 8.33 -5.86
N THR A 654 -16.98 8.22 -6.57
CA THR A 654 -17.27 7.05 -7.42
C THR A 654 -16.40 6.98 -8.68
N THR A 655 -15.93 8.13 -9.20
CA THR A 655 -15.02 8.17 -10.35
C THR A 655 -13.59 7.79 -9.96
N TRP A 656 -13.10 8.32 -8.84
CA TRP A 656 -11.67 8.34 -8.54
C TRP A 656 -11.22 7.38 -7.43
N MET A 657 -12.15 6.85 -6.64
CA MET A 657 -11.83 5.98 -5.52
C MET A 657 -12.43 4.58 -5.70
N SER A 658 -11.76 3.57 -5.19
CA SER A 658 -12.23 2.17 -5.29
C SER A 658 -11.96 1.37 -4.02
N GLY A 659 -12.43 0.12 -3.98
CA GLY A 659 -12.36 -0.72 -2.79
C GLY A 659 -13.28 -0.21 -1.69
N THR A 660 -12.83 -0.31 -0.43
CA THR A 660 -13.64 0.10 0.73
C THR A 660 -13.58 1.59 0.96
N ILE A 661 -14.68 2.28 0.70
CA ILE A 661 -14.79 3.71 0.94
C ILE A 661 -15.75 3.95 2.09
N SER A 662 -15.22 4.48 3.20
CA SER A 662 -15.99 4.80 4.40
C SER A 662 -15.89 6.28 4.71
N PHE A 663 -16.99 7.01 4.46
CA PHE A 663 -17.18 8.38 4.92
C PHE A 663 -18.21 8.39 6.04
N GLN A 664 -17.81 8.72 7.27
CA GLN A 664 -18.75 8.71 8.40
C GLN A 664 -18.51 9.88 9.34
N LYS A 665 -19.61 10.52 9.77
CA LYS A 665 -19.60 11.54 10.83
C LYS A 665 -18.60 12.66 10.60
N ASN A 666 -18.42 13.14 9.38
CA ASN A 666 -17.63 14.35 9.12
C ASN A 666 -18.53 15.58 9.15
N ALA A 667 -17.98 16.73 9.55
CA ALA A 667 -18.61 18.03 9.39
C ALA A 667 -18.03 18.75 8.16
N LEU A 668 -18.86 18.89 7.13
CA LEU A 668 -18.50 19.45 5.83
C LEU A 668 -19.04 20.89 5.73
N ILE A 669 -18.26 21.85 6.23
CA ILE A 669 -18.71 23.23 6.41
C ILE A 669 -18.88 23.91 5.04
N GLY A 670 -20.08 24.44 4.77
CA GLY A 670 -20.42 25.15 3.53
C GLY A 670 -20.65 24.23 2.32
N ALA A 671 -20.68 22.91 2.51
CA ALA A 671 -21.02 21.95 1.47
C ALA A 671 -22.54 21.75 1.35
N SER A 672 -23.01 21.45 0.14
CA SER A 672 -24.42 21.13 -0.10
C SER A 672 -24.66 19.63 0.15
N PRO A 673 -25.61 19.24 1.03
CA PRO A 673 -25.92 17.83 1.28
C PRO A 673 -26.29 17.04 0.02
N ALA A 674 -26.84 17.70 -1.00
CA ALA A 674 -27.25 17.07 -2.26
C ALA A 674 -26.07 16.41 -3.01
N ALA A 675 -24.84 16.92 -2.86
CA ALA A 675 -23.65 16.35 -3.49
C ALA A 675 -23.09 15.11 -2.74
N TYR A 676 -23.60 14.81 -1.54
CA TYR A 676 -23.03 13.84 -0.60
C TYR A 676 -24.03 12.74 -0.20
N GLY A 677 -24.78 12.23 -1.17
CA GLY A 677 -25.68 11.07 -1.01
C GLY A 677 -24.97 9.71 -1.11
N GLY A 678 -25.75 8.62 -1.13
CA GLY A 678 -25.24 7.25 -1.32
C GLY A 678 -24.25 6.80 -0.25
N ILE A 679 -23.06 6.35 -0.68
CA ILE A 679 -21.97 5.93 0.22
C ILE A 679 -21.40 7.06 1.10
N LEU A 680 -21.80 8.32 0.84
CA LEU A 680 -21.39 9.49 1.61
C LEU A 680 -22.46 9.95 2.62
N THR A 681 -23.55 9.21 2.80
CA THR A 681 -24.59 9.57 3.79
C THR A 681 -24.05 9.56 5.23
N GLY A 682 -24.68 10.35 6.12
CA GLY A 682 -24.30 10.43 7.53
C GLY A 682 -23.26 11.50 7.89
N GLN A 683 -23.01 12.47 7.01
CA GLN A 683 -22.22 13.67 7.32
C GLN A 683 -23.10 14.76 7.93
N LEU A 684 -22.47 15.72 8.60
CA LEU A 684 -23.07 16.96 9.08
C LEU A 684 -22.65 18.11 8.15
N PHE A 685 -23.54 19.07 7.92
CA PHE A 685 -23.32 20.18 6.99
C PHE A 685 -23.56 21.53 7.66
N PRO A 686 -22.67 21.98 8.58
CA PRO A 686 -22.72 23.35 9.09
C PRO A 686 -22.67 24.33 7.91
N ALA A 687 -23.47 25.39 7.96
CA ALA A 687 -23.53 26.36 6.86
C ALA A 687 -22.22 27.16 6.73
N ASP A 688 -21.57 27.42 7.86
CA ASP A 688 -20.41 28.29 7.99
C ASP A 688 -19.60 27.98 9.26
N ILE A 689 -18.50 28.70 9.48
CA ILE A 689 -17.66 28.51 10.68
C ILE A 689 -18.41 28.88 11.99
N PRO A 690 -19.16 30.00 12.08
CA PRO A 690 -19.93 30.33 13.29
C PRO A 690 -20.89 29.22 13.74
N THR A 691 -21.59 28.55 12.82
CA THR A 691 -22.53 27.45 13.15
C THR A 691 -21.86 26.20 13.71
N VAL A 692 -20.54 26.06 13.58
CA VAL A 692 -19.77 25.00 14.25
C VAL A 692 -19.67 25.25 15.77
N ALA A 693 -19.76 26.51 16.21
CA ALA A 693 -19.63 26.94 17.60
C ALA A 693 -18.28 26.56 18.25
N PHE A 694 -17.18 26.96 17.60
CA PHE A 694 -15.85 26.98 18.20
C PHE A 694 -15.76 28.02 19.32
N THR A 695 -14.84 27.81 20.26
CA THR A 695 -14.65 28.67 21.44
C THR A 695 -14.17 30.08 21.06
N ASP A 696 -13.12 30.19 20.23
CA ASP A 696 -12.62 31.48 19.75
C ASP A 696 -11.81 31.31 18.45
N VAL A 697 -12.47 31.54 17.31
CA VAL A 697 -11.85 31.40 15.98
C VAL A 697 -10.76 32.45 15.74
N ALA A 698 -10.93 33.67 16.28
CA ALA A 698 -9.97 34.77 16.08
C ALA A 698 -8.65 34.47 16.80
N ALA A 699 -8.72 33.90 18.00
CA ALA A 699 -7.57 33.41 18.75
C ALA A 699 -7.07 32.03 18.27
N LYS A 700 -7.61 31.49 17.18
CA LYS A 700 -7.28 30.15 16.64
C LYS A 700 -7.55 29.00 17.64
N ASN A 701 -8.48 29.20 18.56
CA ASN A 701 -8.95 28.18 19.48
C ASN A 701 -10.17 27.45 18.91
N TYR A 702 -9.90 26.34 18.23
CA TYR A 702 -10.90 25.49 17.57
C TYR A 702 -11.53 24.45 18.51
N THR A 703 -11.46 24.64 19.83
CA THR A 703 -12.18 23.77 20.78
C THR A 703 -13.69 23.96 20.61
N LEU A 704 -14.46 22.88 20.50
CA LEU A 704 -15.92 22.95 20.42
C LEU A 704 -16.53 23.36 21.76
N THR A 705 -17.45 24.32 21.72
CA THR A 705 -18.25 24.70 22.90
C THR A 705 -19.26 23.60 23.25
N ALA A 706 -19.81 23.64 24.47
CA ALA A 706 -20.82 22.68 24.92
C ALA A 706 -22.12 22.71 24.08
N GLY A 707 -22.42 23.85 23.43
CA GLY A 707 -23.57 24.00 22.55
C GLY A 707 -23.32 23.58 21.09
N SER A 708 -22.11 23.15 20.75
CA SER A 708 -21.79 22.75 19.38
C SER A 708 -22.57 21.49 18.98
N PRO A 709 -23.18 21.45 17.78
CA PRO A 709 -23.81 20.24 17.26
C PRO A 709 -22.79 19.14 16.91
N LEU A 710 -21.49 19.46 16.92
CA LEU A 710 -20.42 18.53 16.62
C LEU A 710 -19.79 17.91 17.89
N LYS A 711 -20.22 18.34 19.08
CA LYS A 711 -19.77 17.84 20.37
C LYS A 711 -20.22 16.39 20.56
N ASN A 712 -19.31 15.48 20.93
CA ASN A 712 -19.56 14.04 21.11
C ASN A 712 -20.26 13.34 19.92
N ALA A 713 -20.17 13.91 18.72
CA ALA A 713 -20.93 13.44 17.55
C ALA A 713 -20.19 12.41 16.69
N GLY A 714 -18.93 12.10 17.05
CA GLY A 714 -18.07 11.13 16.38
C GLY A 714 -18.63 9.71 16.43
N THR A 715 -18.16 8.89 15.50
CA THR A 715 -18.44 7.44 15.45
C THR A 715 -18.01 6.70 16.73
N ASP A 716 -17.08 7.29 17.49
CA ASP A 716 -16.55 6.79 18.76
C ASP A 716 -17.06 7.57 19.99
N GLY A 717 -18.02 8.48 19.79
CA GLY A 717 -18.57 9.33 20.85
C GLY A 717 -17.68 10.51 21.26
N ARG A 718 -16.53 10.73 20.61
CA ARG A 718 -15.73 11.95 20.78
C ARG A 718 -16.28 13.11 19.94
N ASP A 719 -15.76 14.30 20.20
CA ASP A 719 -15.98 15.49 19.39
C ASP A 719 -15.53 15.28 17.95
N LEU A 720 -16.26 15.80 16.96
CA LEU A 720 -15.73 15.85 15.60
C LEU A 720 -14.55 16.81 15.52
N GLY A 721 -13.61 16.49 14.63
CA GLY A 721 -12.35 17.20 14.48
C GLY A 721 -11.30 16.70 15.47
N ALA A 722 -10.17 17.39 15.48
CA ALA A 722 -9.03 17.04 16.30
C ALA A 722 -9.28 17.27 17.79
N ASP A 723 -8.68 16.42 18.62
CA ASP A 723 -8.47 16.69 20.04
C ASP A 723 -7.52 17.88 20.22
N ILE A 724 -8.12 19.07 20.25
CA ILE A 724 -7.42 20.35 20.37
C ILE A 724 -6.59 20.43 21.65
N ALA A 725 -7.06 19.84 22.76
CA ALA A 725 -6.33 19.86 24.03
C ALA A 725 -5.03 19.04 23.91
N THR A 726 -5.10 17.86 23.32
CA THR A 726 -3.92 17.02 23.08
C THR A 726 -2.97 17.65 22.06
N VAL A 727 -3.48 18.24 20.96
CA VAL A 727 -2.65 18.98 19.99
C VAL A 727 -1.89 20.12 20.68
N ASN A 728 -2.58 20.95 21.47
CA ASN A 728 -1.96 22.05 22.19
C ASN A 728 -0.92 21.56 23.21
N LEU A 729 -1.20 20.48 23.93
CA LEU A 729 -0.25 19.86 24.86
C LEU A 729 1.01 19.36 24.15
N LYS A 730 0.85 18.66 23.01
CA LYS A 730 1.94 18.06 22.25
C LYS A 730 2.79 19.09 21.50
N THR A 731 2.21 20.23 21.15
CA THR A 731 2.89 21.34 20.45
C THR A 731 3.32 22.46 21.41
N ALA A 732 3.02 22.35 22.70
CA ALA A 732 3.44 23.31 23.72
C ALA A 732 4.97 23.46 23.73
N GLY A 733 5.44 24.71 23.71
CA GLY A 733 6.87 25.01 23.72
C GLY A 733 7.61 24.76 22.40
N VAL A 734 6.97 24.21 21.37
CA VAL A 734 7.63 23.91 20.09
C VAL A 734 8.05 25.20 19.35
N VAL A 735 7.20 26.24 19.38
CA VAL A 735 7.40 27.54 18.68
C VAL A 735 8.20 28.54 19.53
N ASN A 736 8.66 28.17 20.73
CA ASN A 736 9.42 29.12 21.55
C ASN A 736 10.81 29.38 20.92
N PRO A 737 11.12 30.63 20.53
CA PRO A 737 12.39 30.99 19.89
C PRO A 737 13.57 30.79 20.83
#